data_AF-A0A3A4N2N2-F1
#
_entry.id   AF-A0A3A4N2N2-F1
#
_cell.length_a   1.000
_cell.length_b   1.000
_cell.length_c   1.000
_cell.angle_alpha   90.00
_cell.angle_beta   90.00
_cell.angle_gamma   90.00
#
_symmetry.space_group_name_H-M   'P 1'
#
loop_
_entity.id
_entity.type
_entity.pdbx_description
1 polymer ?
#
loop_
_entity_poly.entity_id
_entity_poly.type
_entity_poly.pdbx_seq_one_letter_code
_entity_poly.pdbx_strand_id
1 'polypeptide(L)'
;MTEENAVGTVLVVGAGIAGIKSALELAETGYKVILTDNSPSVGGILQKLDHQFPTDHCGMCRMLPLVGREHASQHCMRKSLFHDNIEILPFTEITSVKGDAGAYTVELLRRARHVNTDICNGLGKCIDVCPVEAPDEFNQGLTRRKAIYKPVPHNVPQMLLIDMQACTRCGECVKACPVNAIDLEAQDEASLVEVNAIILAAGATLYDPATDDDAKAYAVSPDVVSSLAFERILSGSGLYDGTIRRPSDGKPAKRIAWIQCVGSRNRRKGRDYCSSICCMFALKEAVLAHEKGGPDTETTIFYMDMRTFGKEFYQYRERAEREYGVRLVRCRVQSVLREADGSLLVRYLDQKTGEFVEDSYDMVVLSTGQAPFEDHRRLAELLGLDRAPSGLLPLLDFEKVKLVKPGIFICGSLMGLTDISEAITSGIAAAGETSKMLLASGIKRLEDEPAPERPVDKQAPLVSVVLCSCKGVKAPEGLDLEPLISTIKKYPGVGEAHLVEALCREEGEQELKEILEQTKCNRLIIGACLPYVYRQRFRKLAQTAGFNPALVEIFDLLSAARHGLPETNGTDWVQLALEEMSALLEKLKLAQALHSHALPIHQTALVVGGGVAGMRAALSLADRGIKTHLVEKSDRLGGHAANGLHYTIDGLDPAGLVSELNRKIEEQRNLTVHLNSEIIGSKGALGRFTTEIRSSDSNQKLEHGAVIIATGGHEAKTTEYAYGQSERVVTQVELEERLTAGELDAATLENVVMIQCVGSREKGAREYCSRICCAAALKNAFKILEKNPAARIYILNRDMMTYGFLEKYYTRARGEGIMFINYELDQKPQVEIVDDKPLVKFTDPVLQMPLEVTADLLALATGIQPPSSNEQLAQSFGLPLTSEGFFQEADSKWRPVEFKKLGVFLAGTAHSPLPLNESLMQAEAAAQKAYAHISRRTIQTARAVSKVHDAICARCQICVEICPYNARAFDPEQNCIVVDSAACQACGLCAVACPNKAAEVQGWSEKQTLAIIDAKLRSTGHSRRRAGKEVTT
;
A
#
# COMPACT_ATOMS: atom_id res chain seq x y z
N MET A 1 -25.29 17.86 -34.34
CA MET A 1 -24.79 16.69 -33.58
C MET A 1 -23.53 17.16 -32.87
N THR A 2 -23.68 17.60 -31.63
CA THR A 2 -22.56 18.01 -30.76
C THR A 2 -21.84 16.74 -30.33
N GLU A 3 -20.56 16.60 -30.65
CA GLU A 3 -19.69 15.55 -30.11
C GLU A 3 -19.87 15.52 -28.58
N GLU A 4 -20.38 14.41 -28.06
CA GLU A 4 -20.32 14.13 -26.63
C GLU A 4 -18.84 14.06 -26.24
N ASN A 5 -18.29 15.12 -25.64
CA ASN A 5 -16.90 15.13 -25.16
C ASN A 5 -16.62 13.85 -24.35
N ALA A 6 -15.72 13.01 -24.86
CA ALA A 6 -15.35 11.73 -24.26
C ALA A 6 -14.80 11.90 -22.83
N VAL A 7 -15.09 10.93 -21.98
CA VAL A 7 -14.57 10.84 -20.60
C VAL A 7 -13.04 10.68 -20.65
N GLY A 8 -12.34 11.39 -19.76
CA GLY A 8 -10.89 11.31 -19.66
C GLY A 8 -10.39 9.88 -19.41
N THR A 9 -9.42 9.44 -20.21
CA THR A 9 -8.80 8.12 -20.13
C THR A 9 -7.32 8.25 -19.75
N VAL A 10 -6.87 7.49 -18.76
CA VAL A 10 -5.49 7.49 -18.26
C VAL A 10 -4.86 6.12 -18.46
N LEU A 11 -3.65 6.07 -19.01
CA LEU A 11 -2.85 4.85 -19.05
C LEU A 11 -1.97 4.75 -17.79
N VAL A 12 -2.07 3.65 -17.05
CA VAL A 12 -1.14 3.32 -15.97
C VAL A 12 -0.29 2.13 -16.43
N VAL A 13 1.03 2.33 -16.44
CA VAL A 13 2.02 1.36 -16.95
C VAL A 13 2.73 0.71 -15.77
N GLY A 14 2.36 -0.52 -15.45
CA GLY A 14 2.82 -1.28 -14.30
C GLY A 14 1.70 -1.44 -13.27
N ALA A 15 1.22 -2.68 -13.11
CA ALA A 15 0.22 -3.05 -12.13
C ALA A 15 0.85 -3.54 -10.83
N GLY A 16 1.98 -2.95 -10.44
CA GLY A 16 2.48 -3.01 -9.06
C GLY A 16 1.57 -2.23 -8.11
N ILE A 17 1.88 -2.27 -6.81
CA ILE A 17 1.00 -1.68 -5.79
C ILE A 17 0.74 -0.17 -5.98
N ALA A 18 1.74 0.58 -6.42
CA ALA A 18 1.61 2.01 -6.71
C ALA A 18 0.69 2.28 -7.91
N GLY A 19 0.86 1.54 -9.00
CA GLY A 19 0.03 1.69 -10.20
C GLY A 19 -1.41 1.27 -9.97
N ILE A 20 -1.64 0.17 -9.25
CA ILE A 20 -2.99 -0.22 -8.81
C ILE A 20 -3.62 0.90 -7.98
N LYS A 21 -2.86 1.48 -7.04
CA LYS A 21 -3.38 2.56 -6.21
C LYS A 21 -3.71 3.80 -7.04
N SER A 22 -2.85 4.20 -7.98
CA SER A 22 -3.13 5.31 -8.91
C SER A 22 -4.39 5.05 -9.74
N ALA A 23 -4.55 3.83 -10.27
CA ALA A 23 -5.71 3.45 -11.05
C ALA A 23 -7.01 3.54 -10.25
N LEU A 24 -7.02 3.05 -9.00
CA LEU A 24 -8.17 3.15 -8.10
C LEU A 24 -8.53 4.60 -7.79
N GLU A 25 -7.55 5.44 -7.42
CA GLU A 25 -7.82 6.84 -7.08
C GLU A 25 -8.38 7.64 -8.28
N LEU A 26 -7.92 7.37 -9.51
CA LEU A 26 -8.46 8.01 -10.71
C LEU A 26 -9.86 7.49 -11.05
N ALA A 27 -10.05 6.17 -10.99
CA ALA A 27 -11.30 5.52 -11.27
C ALA A 27 -12.42 5.94 -10.31
N GLU A 28 -12.10 6.10 -9.02
CA GLU A 28 -12.99 6.63 -7.98
C GLU A 28 -13.39 8.09 -8.19
N THR A 29 -12.58 8.86 -8.93
CA THR A 29 -12.90 10.22 -9.34
C THR A 29 -13.61 10.31 -10.69
N GLY A 30 -13.92 9.18 -11.32
CA GLY A 30 -14.73 9.11 -12.55
C GLY A 30 -13.94 9.10 -13.86
N TYR A 31 -12.62 8.92 -13.82
CA TYR A 31 -11.82 8.73 -15.05
C TYR A 31 -11.77 7.26 -15.47
N LYS A 32 -11.70 7.01 -16.78
CA LYS A 32 -11.36 5.68 -17.30
C LYS A 32 -9.87 5.43 -17.15
N VAL A 33 -9.50 4.20 -16.81
CA VAL A 33 -8.11 3.81 -16.61
C VAL A 33 -7.83 2.52 -17.36
N ILE A 34 -6.76 2.53 -18.16
CA ILE A 34 -6.16 1.33 -18.73
C ILE A 34 -4.95 0.99 -17.86
N LEU A 35 -5.00 -0.14 -17.15
CA LEU A 35 -3.93 -0.60 -16.27
C LEU A 35 -3.19 -1.76 -16.94
N THR A 36 -1.98 -1.51 -17.41
CA THR A 36 -1.13 -2.49 -18.10
C THR A 36 -0.05 -3.04 -17.17
N ASP A 37 0.39 -4.27 -17.44
CA ASP A 37 1.58 -4.85 -16.81
C ASP A 37 2.26 -5.81 -17.78
N ASN A 38 3.59 -5.78 -17.88
CA ASN A 38 4.32 -6.72 -18.72
C ASN A 38 4.32 -8.14 -18.14
N SER A 39 4.07 -8.28 -16.83
CA SER A 39 3.89 -9.54 -16.13
C SER A 39 2.54 -10.17 -16.47
N PRO A 40 2.46 -11.51 -16.54
CA PRO A 40 1.19 -12.20 -16.74
C PRO A 40 0.23 -12.09 -15.54
N SER A 41 0.65 -11.51 -14.42
CA SER A 41 -0.20 -11.20 -13.26
C SER A 41 0.08 -9.81 -12.68
N VAL A 42 -0.97 -9.16 -12.17
CA VAL A 42 -0.89 -7.88 -11.44
C VAL A 42 -0.42 -8.08 -10.01
N GLY A 43 0.14 -7.04 -9.37
CA GLY A 43 0.51 -7.02 -7.95
C GLY A 43 2.02 -6.94 -7.70
N GLY A 44 2.84 -7.21 -8.71
CA GLY A 44 4.30 -7.12 -8.63
C GLY A 44 4.92 -8.00 -7.51
N ILE A 45 6.00 -7.52 -6.91
CA ILE A 45 6.73 -8.25 -5.84
C ILE A 45 5.82 -8.60 -4.66
N LEU A 46 4.81 -7.77 -4.37
CA LEU A 46 3.92 -7.96 -3.23
C LEU A 46 3.16 -9.30 -3.27
N GLN A 47 2.94 -9.88 -4.47
CA GLN A 47 2.32 -11.21 -4.58
C GLN A 47 3.15 -12.32 -3.93
N LYS A 48 4.46 -12.10 -3.77
CA LYS A 48 5.40 -13.07 -3.21
C LYS A 48 5.63 -12.87 -1.70
N LEU A 49 5.09 -11.78 -1.12
CA LEU A 49 5.29 -11.40 0.28
C LEU A 49 4.07 -11.74 1.14
N ASP A 50 4.28 -12.38 2.29
CA ASP A 50 3.19 -12.68 3.22
C ASP A 50 2.93 -11.58 4.25
N HIS A 51 3.98 -11.11 4.90
CA HIS A 51 3.94 -10.12 5.98
C HIS A 51 4.71 -8.87 5.59
N GLN A 52 4.33 -7.73 6.17
CA GLN A 52 4.97 -6.43 5.90
C GLN A 52 5.49 -5.83 7.20
N PHE A 53 6.74 -5.36 7.20
CA PHE A 53 7.25 -4.53 8.29
C PHE A 53 6.50 -3.19 8.33
N PRO A 54 6.48 -2.44 9.44
CA PRO A 54 6.91 -2.86 10.78
C PRO A 54 5.80 -3.59 11.55
N THR A 55 4.66 -3.88 10.92
CA THR A 55 3.51 -4.43 11.64
C THR A 55 3.53 -5.95 11.70
N ASP A 56 4.22 -6.64 10.81
CA ASP A 56 4.25 -8.11 10.69
C ASP A 56 2.89 -8.72 10.34
N HIS A 57 2.01 -7.95 9.68
CA HIS A 57 0.69 -8.41 9.25
C HIS A 57 0.53 -8.26 7.74
N CYS A 58 -0.36 -9.08 7.14
CA CYS A 58 -0.89 -8.81 5.81
C CYS A 58 -1.96 -7.72 5.90
N GLY A 59 -1.82 -6.65 5.11
CA GLY A 59 -2.80 -5.56 5.11
C GLY A 59 -3.30 -5.13 3.73
N MET A 60 -3.03 -5.90 2.68
CA MET A 60 -3.38 -5.52 1.30
C MET A 60 -4.86 -5.13 1.11
N CYS A 61 -5.78 -5.73 1.87
CA CYS A 61 -7.20 -5.37 1.81
C CYS A 61 -7.52 -3.99 2.39
N ARG A 62 -6.62 -3.40 3.20
CA ARG A 62 -6.81 -2.09 3.84
C ARG A 62 -6.60 -0.91 2.90
N MET A 63 -6.07 -1.13 1.68
CA MET A 63 -5.88 -0.06 0.69
C MET A 63 -7.17 0.31 -0.06
N LEU A 64 -8.19 -0.55 0.02
CA LEU A 64 -9.45 -0.42 -0.71
C LEU A 64 -10.32 0.67 -0.09
N PRO A 65 -11.23 1.30 -0.86
CA PRO A 65 -12.14 2.32 -0.33
C PRO A 65 -13.00 1.81 0.80
N LEU A 66 -13.11 2.62 1.86
CA LEU A 66 -13.97 2.35 3.00
C LEU A 66 -15.36 2.97 2.85
N VAL A 67 -15.57 3.82 1.84
CA VAL A 67 -16.85 4.51 1.59
C VAL A 67 -17.42 4.02 0.27
N GLY A 68 -18.75 3.87 0.18
CA GLY A 68 -19.40 3.42 -1.05
C GLY A 68 -19.05 1.97 -1.43
N ARG A 69 -18.80 1.11 -0.43
CA ARG A 69 -18.25 -0.25 -0.60
C ARG A 69 -18.95 -1.06 -1.67
N GLU A 70 -20.27 -0.91 -1.82
CA GLU A 70 -21.07 -1.65 -2.81
C GLU A 70 -20.74 -1.31 -4.27
N HIS A 71 -20.23 -0.10 -4.50
CA HIS A 71 -19.75 0.41 -5.78
C HIS A 71 -18.22 0.36 -5.90
N ALA A 72 -17.50 0.11 -4.80
CA ALA A 72 -16.05 0.01 -4.76
C ALA A 72 -15.52 -1.40 -5.06
N SER A 73 -14.24 -1.50 -5.39
CA SER A 73 -13.53 -2.77 -5.59
C SER A 73 -13.60 -3.66 -4.33
N GLN A 74 -14.34 -4.77 -4.37
CA GLN A 74 -14.74 -5.55 -3.19
C GLN A 74 -13.91 -6.84 -2.95
N HIS A 75 -12.64 -6.88 -3.33
CA HIS A 75 -11.89 -8.14 -3.24
C HIS A 75 -10.51 -7.96 -2.62
N CYS A 76 -10.09 -9.01 -1.90
CA CYS A 76 -8.69 -9.13 -1.49
C CYS A 76 -7.83 -8.99 -2.74
N MET A 77 -6.89 -8.05 -2.75
CA MET A 77 -5.97 -7.82 -3.86
C MET A 77 -5.17 -9.06 -4.28
N ARG A 78 -5.01 -10.05 -3.40
CA ARG A 78 -4.42 -11.37 -3.76
C ARG A 78 -5.35 -12.24 -4.61
N LYS A 79 -6.65 -12.01 -4.46
CA LYS A 79 -7.70 -12.78 -5.12
C LYS A 79 -8.18 -12.09 -6.39
N SER A 80 -8.53 -10.80 -6.37
CA SER A 80 -8.98 -10.08 -7.58
C SER A 80 -8.89 -8.56 -7.40
N LEU A 81 -8.70 -7.83 -8.50
CA LEU A 81 -8.91 -6.39 -8.65
C LEU A 81 -9.97 -6.20 -9.73
N PHE A 82 -11.04 -5.47 -9.42
CA PHE A 82 -12.08 -5.13 -10.40
C PHE A 82 -12.67 -3.77 -10.06
N HIS A 83 -12.88 -2.95 -11.09
CA HIS A 83 -13.60 -1.69 -11.03
C HIS A 83 -14.12 -1.37 -12.45
N ASP A 84 -15.35 -0.85 -12.57
CA ASP A 84 -15.98 -0.62 -13.88
C ASP A 84 -15.20 0.35 -14.78
N ASN A 85 -14.55 1.34 -14.16
CA ASN A 85 -13.69 2.31 -14.86
C ASN A 85 -12.23 1.84 -15.05
N ILE A 86 -11.85 0.62 -14.66
CA ILE A 86 -10.49 0.10 -14.83
C ILE A 86 -10.51 -1.10 -15.76
N GLU A 87 -9.89 -0.96 -16.91
CA GLU A 87 -9.53 -2.07 -17.78
C GLU A 87 -8.15 -2.60 -17.39
N ILE A 88 -8.05 -3.89 -17.05
CA ILE A 88 -6.80 -4.50 -16.60
C ILE A 88 -6.25 -5.37 -17.73
N LEU A 89 -5.08 -4.99 -18.25
CA LEU A 89 -4.40 -5.64 -19.37
C LEU A 89 -3.04 -6.21 -18.90
N PRO A 90 -3.03 -7.34 -18.17
CA PRO A 90 -1.79 -8.02 -17.82
C PRO A 90 -1.17 -8.66 -19.07
N PHE A 91 0.12 -8.94 -19.02
CA PHE A 91 0.91 -9.44 -20.15
C PHE A 91 0.89 -8.50 -21.37
N THR A 92 0.86 -7.19 -21.11
CA THR A 92 0.79 -6.13 -22.11
C THR A 92 1.89 -5.10 -21.83
N GLU A 93 2.67 -4.76 -22.86
CA GLU A 93 3.72 -3.77 -22.76
C GLU A 93 3.51 -2.59 -23.71
N ILE A 94 4.03 -1.43 -23.34
CA ILE A 94 4.06 -0.26 -24.22
C ILE A 94 5.25 -0.37 -25.18
N THR A 95 5.02 -0.09 -26.45
CA THR A 95 6.06 -0.11 -27.51
C THR A 95 6.32 1.26 -28.13
N SER A 96 5.33 2.15 -28.15
CA SER A 96 5.47 3.51 -28.67
C SER A 96 4.55 4.48 -27.93
N VAL A 97 5.02 5.70 -27.67
CA VAL A 97 4.23 6.82 -27.13
C VAL A 97 4.43 8.05 -28.03
N LYS A 98 3.33 8.58 -28.57
CA LYS A 98 3.30 9.79 -29.42
C LYS A 98 2.25 10.77 -28.93
N GLY A 99 2.41 12.05 -29.28
CA GLY A 99 1.51 13.12 -28.86
C GLY A 99 2.00 13.88 -27.62
N ASP A 100 1.10 14.67 -27.04
CA ASP A 100 1.37 15.64 -25.99
C ASP A 100 0.35 15.51 -24.84
N ALA A 101 0.60 16.23 -23.74
CA ALA A 101 -0.30 16.25 -22.58
C ALA A 101 -1.76 16.54 -23.00
N GLY A 102 -2.69 15.68 -22.57
CA GLY A 102 -4.10 15.74 -22.94
C GLY A 102 -4.48 14.91 -24.16
N ALA A 103 -3.54 14.51 -25.02
CA ALA A 103 -3.79 13.73 -26.23
C ALA A 103 -2.56 12.89 -26.64
N TYR A 104 -2.36 11.77 -25.95
CA TYR A 104 -1.35 10.77 -26.25
C TYR A 104 -1.96 9.61 -27.05
N THR A 105 -1.22 9.12 -28.05
CA THR A 105 -1.48 7.84 -28.70
C THR A 105 -0.39 6.86 -28.28
N VAL A 106 -0.80 5.74 -27.69
CA VAL A 106 0.11 4.72 -27.18
C VAL A 106 -0.15 3.41 -27.90
N GLU A 107 0.93 2.74 -28.33
CA GLU A 107 0.86 1.39 -28.86
C GLU A 107 1.09 0.38 -27.72
N LEU A 108 0.15 -0.55 -27.58
CA LEU A 108 0.16 -1.63 -26.62
C LEU A 108 0.40 -2.95 -27.36
N LEU A 109 1.37 -3.73 -26.91
CA LEU A 109 1.63 -5.08 -27.37
C LEU A 109 1.21 -6.08 -26.30
N ARG A 110 0.07 -6.74 -26.53
CA ARG A 110 -0.47 -7.79 -25.65
C ARG A 110 0.09 -9.15 -26.10
N ARG A 111 0.87 -9.77 -25.24
CA ARG A 111 1.50 -11.07 -25.55
C ARG A 111 0.49 -12.22 -25.49
N ALA A 112 0.66 -13.20 -26.36
CA ALA A 112 -0.19 -14.38 -26.42
C ALA A 112 -0.03 -15.24 -25.17
N ARG A 113 -1.13 -15.47 -24.45
CA ARG A 113 -1.15 -16.45 -23.35
C ARG A 113 -1.19 -17.90 -23.82
N HIS A 114 -1.54 -18.12 -25.10
CA HIS A 114 -1.92 -19.41 -25.68
C HIS A 114 -3.12 -20.07 -24.98
N VAL A 115 -3.82 -19.29 -24.15
CA VAL A 115 -5.04 -19.66 -23.44
C VAL A 115 -5.98 -18.47 -23.52
N ASN A 116 -7.14 -18.66 -24.15
CA ASN A 116 -8.20 -17.66 -24.21
C ASN A 116 -8.82 -17.50 -22.82
N THR A 117 -8.60 -16.34 -22.20
CA THR A 117 -9.01 -16.04 -20.83
C THR A 117 -10.52 -15.86 -20.67
N ASP A 118 -11.24 -15.58 -21.75
CA ASP A 118 -12.70 -15.36 -21.73
C ASP A 118 -13.47 -16.70 -21.72
N ILE A 119 -12.81 -17.77 -22.16
CA ILE A 119 -13.40 -19.12 -22.27
C ILE A 119 -12.82 -20.06 -21.20
N CYS A 120 -11.58 -19.85 -20.77
CA CYS A 120 -10.91 -20.71 -19.79
C CYS A 120 -11.66 -20.77 -18.45
N ASN A 121 -11.94 -21.99 -17.98
CA ASN A 121 -12.67 -22.24 -16.73
C ASN A 121 -11.76 -22.51 -15.51
N GLY A 122 -10.43 -22.47 -15.69
CA GLY A 122 -9.44 -22.58 -14.61
C GLY A 122 -9.30 -23.95 -13.93
N LEU A 123 -9.90 -25.01 -14.46
CA LEU A 123 -9.95 -26.34 -13.81
C LEU A 123 -8.58 -26.98 -13.56
N GLY A 124 -7.56 -26.66 -14.36
CA GLY A 124 -6.20 -27.15 -14.15
C GLY A 124 -5.87 -28.53 -14.74
N LYS A 125 -6.83 -29.28 -15.31
CA LYS A 125 -6.58 -30.58 -15.96
C LYS A 125 -5.45 -30.58 -16.99
N CYS A 126 -5.30 -29.45 -17.69
CA CYS A 126 -4.23 -29.24 -18.66
C CYS A 126 -2.82 -29.16 -18.02
N ILE A 127 -2.72 -28.74 -16.76
CA ILE A 127 -1.48 -28.77 -15.97
C ILE A 127 -1.12 -30.22 -15.66
N ASP A 128 -2.09 -31.02 -15.20
CA ASP A 128 -1.87 -32.40 -14.73
C ASP A 128 -1.29 -33.30 -15.83
N VAL A 129 -1.73 -33.10 -17.09
CA VAL A 129 -1.27 -33.88 -18.25
C VAL A 129 0.01 -33.34 -18.89
N CYS A 130 0.51 -32.18 -18.46
CA CYS A 130 1.67 -31.56 -19.10
C CYS A 130 2.97 -32.30 -18.74
N PRO A 131 3.72 -32.85 -19.71
CA PRO A 131 4.92 -33.63 -19.43
C PRO A 131 6.16 -32.76 -19.17
N VAL A 132 6.11 -31.46 -19.46
CA VAL A 132 7.25 -30.55 -19.39
C VAL A 132 7.33 -29.87 -18.02
N GLU A 133 8.53 -29.77 -17.46
CA GLU A 133 8.80 -29.05 -16.22
C GLU A 133 9.83 -27.92 -16.38
N ALA A 134 9.51 -26.76 -15.82
CA ALA A 134 10.36 -25.57 -15.82
C ALA A 134 10.53 -25.04 -14.38
N PRO A 135 11.56 -24.22 -14.11
CA PRO A 135 11.71 -23.54 -12.82
C PRO A 135 10.47 -22.71 -12.47
N ASP A 136 10.07 -22.71 -11.20
CA ASP A 136 8.93 -21.94 -10.71
C ASP A 136 9.38 -20.53 -10.29
N GLU A 137 9.10 -19.52 -11.11
CA GLU A 137 9.50 -18.13 -10.86
C GLU A 137 8.77 -17.52 -9.65
N PHE A 138 7.56 -17.98 -9.36
CA PHE A 138 6.80 -17.53 -8.19
C PHE A 138 7.52 -17.95 -6.91
N ASN A 139 8.00 -19.20 -6.88
CA ASN A 139 8.79 -19.78 -5.79
C ASN A 139 10.31 -19.60 -5.96
N GLN A 140 10.74 -18.64 -6.77
CA GLN A 140 12.16 -18.25 -6.92
C GLN A 140 13.08 -19.41 -7.35
N GLY A 141 12.56 -20.33 -8.16
CA GLY A 141 13.30 -21.49 -8.67
C GLY A 141 13.51 -22.61 -7.66
N LEU A 142 12.97 -22.47 -6.44
CA LEU A 142 13.07 -23.50 -5.40
C LEU A 142 12.19 -24.73 -5.68
N THR A 143 11.16 -24.58 -6.53
CA THR A 143 10.32 -25.67 -7.05
C THR A 143 10.32 -25.70 -8.57
N ARG A 144 9.72 -26.76 -9.12
CA ARG A 144 9.40 -26.86 -10.55
C ARG A 144 7.89 -26.72 -10.77
N ARG A 145 7.52 -26.14 -11.89
CA ARG A 145 6.15 -26.03 -12.39
C ARG A 145 6.04 -26.65 -13.78
N LYS A 146 4.81 -26.86 -14.28
CA LYS A 146 4.58 -27.30 -15.67
C LYS A 146 4.71 -26.14 -16.67
N ALA A 147 4.79 -26.46 -17.97
CA ALA A 147 4.83 -25.44 -19.03
C ALA A 147 3.51 -24.68 -19.19
N ILE A 148 2.36 -25.35 -19.03
CA ILE A 148 1.07 -24.68 -18.79
C ILE A 148 0.85 -24.57 -17.28
N TYR A 149 0.65 -23.35 -16.78
CA TYR A 149 0.69 -23.10 -15.35
C TYR A 149 -0.13 -21.87 -14.96
N LYS A 150 -0.31 -21.69 -13.64
CA LYS A 150 -0.85 -20.46 -13.05
C LYS A 150 0.32 -19.60 -12.58
N PRO A 151 0.44 -18.32 -13.00
CA PRO A 151 1.53 -17.43 -12.56
C PRO A 151 1.65 -17.32 -11.04
N VAL A 152 0.49 -17.33 -10.37
CA VAL A 152 0.39 -17.26 -8.91
C VAL A 152 -0.79 -18.13 -8.45
N PRO A 153 -0.76 -18.66 -7.23
CA PRO A 153 -1.76 -19.62 -6.76
C PRO A 153 -3.18 -19.05 -6.57
N HIS A 154 -3.31 -17.73 -6.40
CA HIS A 154 -4.56 -17.12 -5.90
C HIS A 154 -5.26 -16.13 -6.85
N ASN A 155 -4.65 -15.79 -7.99
CA ASN A 155 -5.15 -14.70 -8.85
C ASN A 155 -6.40 -15.11 -9.63
N VAL A 156 -7.33 -14.18 -9.76
CA VAL A 156 -8.62 -14.33 -10.42
C VAL A 156 -8.80 -13.20 -11.46
N PRO A 157 -9.28 -13.51 -12.69
CA PRO A 157 -9.54 -14.86 -13.20
C PRO A 157 -8.26 -15.70 -13.19
N GLN A 158 -8.39 -17.02 -13.00
CA GLN A 158 -7.26 -17.96 -12.96
C GLN A 158 -6.70 -18.13 -14.37
N MET A 159 -6.05 -17.06 -14.85
CA MET A 159 -5.52 -16.94 -16.20
C MET A 159 -4.29 -17.83 -16.32
N LEU A 160 -4.54 -19.10 -16.66
CA LEU A 160 -3.51 -20.01 -17.16
C LEU A 160 -2.79 -19.37 -18.34
N LEU A 161 -1.52 -19.68 -18.49
CA LEU A 161 -0.74 -19.37 -19.68
C LEU A 161 0.21 -20.53 -19.98
N ILE A 162 0.73 -20.55 -21.20
CA ILE A 162 1.76 -21.48 -21.63
C ILE A 162 3.08 -20.74 -21.76
N ASP A 163 4.08 -21.21 -21.03
CA ASP A 163 5.47 -20.85 -21.25
C ASP A 163 5.96 -21.52 -22.54
N MET A 164 5.93 -20.77 -23.64
CA MET A 164 6.34 -21.28 -24.95
C MET A 164 7.86 -21.49 -25.08
N GLN A 165 8.67 -20.95 -24.17
CA GLN A 165 10.11 -21.25 -24.15
C GLN A 165 10.36 -22.67 -23.63
N ALA A 166 9.53 -23.14 -22.69
CA ALA A 166 9.59 -24.52 -22.20
C ALA A 166 8.74 -25.50 -23.02
N CYS A 167 7.60 -25.06 -23.58
CA CYS A 167 6.62 -25.93 -24.22
C CYS A 167 7.17 -26.70 -25.44
N THR A 168 6.95 -28.02 -25.45
CA THR A 168 7.31 -28.90 -26.59
C THR A 168 6.23 -28.98 -27.68
N ARG A 169 5.13 -28.23 -27.53
CA ARG A 169 3.95 -28.26 -28.43
C ARG A 169 3.34 -29.66 -28.64
N CYS A 170 3.40 -30.53 -27.62
CA CYS A 170 2.89 -31.91 -27.71
C CYS A 170 1.36 -32.04 -27.86
N GLY A 171 0.58 -31.00 -27.51
CA GLY A 171 -0.88 -30.97 -27.68
C GLY A 171 -1.71 -31.68 -26.60
N GLU A 172 -1.09 -32.31 -25.60
CA GLU A 172 -1.83 -33.02 -24.53
C GLU A 172 -2.73 -32.08 -23.70
N CYS A 173 -2.25 -30.86 -23.43
CA CYS A 173 -3.06 -29.84 -22.74
C CYS A 173 -4.30 -29.44 -23.55
N VAL A 174 -4.21 -29.35 -24.88
CA VAL A 174 -5.32 -29.03 -25.80
C VAL A 174 -6.38 -30.13 -25.72
N LYS A 175 -5.98 -31.40 -25.82
CA LYS A 175 -6.88 -32.56 -25.71
C LYS A 175 -7.60 -32.62 -24.37
N ALA A 176 -6.92 -32.27 -23.29
CA ALA A 176 -7.47 -32.28 -21.93
C ALA A 176 -8.37 -31.06 -21.62
N CYS A 177 -8.39 -30.02 -22.47
CA CYS A 177 -9.16 -28.80 -22.24
C CYS A 177 -10.64 -29.00 -22.64
N PRO A 178 -11.59 -29.06 -21.69
CA PRO A 178 -12.98 -29.34 -22.01
C PRO A 178 -13.72 -28.19 -22.71
N VAL A 179 -13.14 -27.00 -22.70
CA VAL A 179 -13.73 -25.76 -23.26
C VAL A 179 -13.00 -25.27 -24.50
N ASN A 180 -12.01 -26.03 -25.01
CA ASN A 180 -11.19 -25.66 -26.16
C ASN A 180 -10.59 -24.24 -26.05
N ALA A 181 -10.13 -23.85 -24.85
CA ALA A 181 -9.59 -22.52 -24.61
C ALA A 181 -8.10 -22.38 -24.98
N ILE A 182 -7.42 -23.46 -25.38
CA ILE A 182 -5.98 -23.47 -25.62
C ILE A 182 -5.71 -23.39 -27.13
N ASP A 183 -4.91 -22.41 -27.52
CA ASP A 183 -4.43 -22.22 -28.89
C ASP A 183 -2.91 -22.03 -28.88
N LEU A 184 -2.19 -23.06 -29.35
CA LEU A 184 -0.73 -23.07 -29.39
C LEU A 184 -0.14 -22.14 -30.47
N GLU A 185 -0.95 -21.72 -31.45
CA GLU A 185 -0.51 -20.86 -32.56
C GLU A 185 -0.96 -19.39 -32.38
N ALA A 186 -1.61 -19.06 -31.26
CA ALA A 186 -1.99 -17.70 -30.92
C ALA A 186 -0.78 -16.73 -31.02
N GLN A 187 -1.01 -15.55 -31.59
CA GLN A 187 0.01 -14.52 -31.81
C GLN A 187 -0.19 -13.33 -30.88
N ASP A 188 0.87 -12.55 -30.68
CA ASP A 188 0.80 -11.29 -29.96
C ASP A 188 -0.10 -10.30 -30.72
N GLU A 189 -0.85 -9.49 -29.97
CA GLU A 189 -1.82 -8.53 -30.48
C GLU A 189 -1.33 -7.11 -30.21
N ALA A 190 -1.17 -6.31 -31.27
CA ALA A 190 -0.85 -4.89 -31.16
C ALA A 190 -2.14 -4.05 -31.27
N SER A 191 -2.31 -3.08 -30.40
CA SER A 191 -3.42 -2.12 -30.44
C SER A 191 -2.96 -0.70 -30.16
N LEU A 192 -3.65 0.27 -30.75
CA LEU A 192 -3.45 1.69 -30.49
C LEU A 192 -4.54 2.19 -29.56
N VAL A 193 -4.14 2.90 -28.51
CA VAL A 193 -5.06 3.53 -27.56
C VAL A 193 -4.80 5.02 -27.47
N GLU A 194 -5.87 5.81 -27.40
CA GLU A 194 -5.80 7.25 -27.14
C GLU A 194 -6.05 7.51 -25.66
N VAL A 195 -5.14 8.22 -25.02
CA VAL A 195 -5.20 8.54 -23.58
C VAL A 195 -4.81 9.99 -23.35
N ASN A 196 -5.34 10.58 -22.28
CA ASN A 196 -5.08 11.98 -21.97
C ASN A 196 -3.85 12.18 -21.07
N ALA A 197 -3.46 11.14 -20.33
CA ALA A 197 -2.29 11.14 -19.44
C ALA A 197 -1.71 9.74 -19.28
N ILE A 198 -0.44 9.67 -18.87
CA ILE A 198 0.28 8.42 -18.62
C ILE A 198 0.88 8.45 -17.21
N ILE A 199 0.75 7.37 -16.45
CA ILE A 199 1.44 7.18 -15.16
C ILE A 199 2.37 5.96 -15.29
N LEU A 200 3.67 6.18 -15.07
CA LEU A 200 4.68 5.12 -15.06
C LEU A 200 4.85 4.57 -13.65
N ALA A 201 4.55 3.29 -13.48
CA ALA A 201 4.53 2.56 -12.22
C ALA A 201 5.22 1.19 -12.32
N ALA A 202 6.25 1.07 -13.18
CA ALA A 202 6.97 -0.19 -13.44
C ALA A 202 7.69 -0.78 -12.21
N GLY A 203 7.80 -0.02 -11.12
CA GLY A 203 8.45 -0.47 -9.89
C GLY A 203 9.98 -0.52 -10.03
N ALA A 204 10.60 -1.50 -9.39
CA ALA A 204 12.01 -1.80 -9.56
C ALA A 204 12.21 -3.31 -9.44
N THR A 205 13.04 -3.88 -10.31
CA THR A 205 13.48 -5.27 -10.17
C THR A 205 14.41 -5.42 -8.95
N LEU A 206 14.53 -6.63 -8.43
CA LEU A 206 15.56 -6.94 -7.43
C LEU A 206 16.85 -7.36 -8.13
N TYR A 207 17.97 -7.07 -7.49
CA TYR A 207 19.28 -7.53 -7.90
C TYR A 207 19.33 -9.05 -7.92
N ASP A 208 19.78 -9.62 -9.04
CA ASP A 208 20.01 -11.05 -9.17
C ASP A 208 21.47 -11.39 -8.78
N PRO A 209 21.70 -12.09 -7.64
CA PRO A 209 23.01 -12.54 -7.22
C PRO A 209 23.74 -13.42 -8.24
N ALA A 210 23.00 -14.13 -9.10
CA ALA A 210 23.59 -15.03 -10.09
C ALA A 210 24.27 -14.29 -11.25
N THR A 211 23.99 -13.00 -11.43
CA THR A 211 24.52 -12.21 -12.55
C THR A 211 25.89 -11.57 -12.26
N ASP A 212 26.36 -11.60 -11.02
CA ASP A 212 27.54 -10.82 -10.60
C ASP A 212 28.49 -11.60 -9.70
N ASP A 213 29.79 -11.49 -9.99
CA ASP A 213 30.81 -12.30 -9.34
C ASP A 213 31.01 -12.01 -7.84
N ASP A 214 30.76 -10.77 -7.37
CA ASP A 214 30.86 -10.45 -5.93
C ASP A 214 29.79 -11.21 -5.13
N ALA A 215 28.62 -11.40 -5.70
CA ALA A 215 27.51 -12.11 -5.06
C ALA A 215 27.59 -13.63 -5.28
N LYS A 216 28.08 -14.09 -6.45
CA LYS A 216 28.39 -15.51 -6.69
C LYS A 216 29.42 -16.06 -5.73
N ALA A 217 30.35 -15.24 -5.24
CA ALA A 217 31.30 -15.64 -4.20
C ALA A 217 30.60 -16.16 -2.92
N TYR A 218 29.34 -15.76 -2.68
CA TYR A 218 28.53 -16.30 -1.60
C TYR A 218 27.69 -17.52 -2.00
N ALA A 219 27.39 -17.73 -3.28
CA ALA A 219 26.51 -18.76 -3.80
C ALA A 219 27.18 -20.15 -3.83
N VAL A 220 27.75 -20.57 -2.70
CA VAL A 220 28.52 -21.81 -2.54
C VAL A 220 27.66 -23.04 -2.22
N SER A 221 26.35 -22.86 -2.02
CA SER A 221 25.40 -23.89 -1.63
C SER A 221 23.96 -23.51 -2.02
N PRO A 222 23.04 -24.49 -2.27
CA PRO A 222 21.60 -24.24 -2.37
C PRO A 222 20.98 -23.63 -1.10
N ASP A 223 21.65 -23.74 0.05
CA ASP A 223 21.22 -23.13 1.32
C ASP A 223 21.59 -21.64 1.42
N VAL A 224 22.18 -21.08 0.36
CA VAL A 224 22.33 -19.63 0.19
C VAL A 224 21.22 -19.15 -0.73
N VAL A 225 20.24 -18.45 -0.15
CA VAL A 225 19.02 -18.02 -0.84
C VAL A 225 18.93 -16.50 -0.91
N SER A 226 18.19 -15.96 -1.89
CA SER A 226 17.82 -14.54 -1.84
C SER A 226 16.77 -14.29 -0.77
N SER A 227 16.63 -13.04 -0.31
CA SER A 227 15.55 -12.66 0.62
C SER A 227 14.17 -13.00 0.07
N LEU A 228 13.93 -12.80 -1.22
CA LEU A 228 12.66 -13.16 -1.84
C LEU A 228 12.43 -14.68 -1.88
N ALA A 229 13.48 -15.50 -2.06
CA ALA A 229 13.37 -16.95 -1.91
C ALA A 229 13.07 -17.35 -0.46
N PHE A 230 13.69 -16.68 0.52
CA PHE A 230 13.39 -16.88 1.92
C PHE A 230 11.94 -16.53 2.27
N GLU A 231 11.36 -15.46 1.71
CA GLU A 231 9.92 -15.15 1.85
C GLU A 231 9.04 -16.29 1.33
N ARG A 232 9.45 -16.99 0.26
CA ARG A 232 8.73 -18.16 -0.26
C ARG A 232 8.90 -19.39 0.63
N ILE A 233 10.06 -19.60 1.26
CA ILE A 233 10.28 -20.63 2.28
C ILE A 233 9.37 -20.38 3.49
N LEU A 234 9.30 -19.13 3.95
CA LEU A 234 8.51 -18.70 5.09
C LEU A 234 6.99 -18.70 4.81
N SER A 235 6.57 -18.64 3.54
CA SER A 235 5.18 -18.44 3.16
C SER A 235 4.31 -19.68 3.39
N GLY A 236 3.08 -19.46 3.87
CA GLY A 236 2.06 -20.53 3.98
C GLY A 236 1.52 -21.00 2.63
N SER A 237 1.75 -20.23 1.56
CA SER A 237 1.49 -20.64 0.16
C SER A 237 2.76 -21.07 -0.56
N GLY A 238 3.85 -21.21 0.18
CA GLY A 238 5.18 -21.55 -0.28
C GLY A 238 5.45 -23.04 -0.28
N LEU A 239 6.74 -23.41 -0.27
CA LEU A 239 7.19 -24.78 -0.46
C LEU A 239 6.91 -25.72 0.71
N TYR A 240 7.06 -25.19 1.92
CA TYR A 240 7.16 -25.98 3.14
C TYR A 240 6.01 -25.68 4.10
N ASP A 241 4.87 -25.22 3.58
CA ASP A 241 3.68 -24.83 4.36
C ASP A 241 3.99 -23.87 5.52
N GLY A 242 4.97 -22.98 5.30
CA GLY A 242 5.46 -22.02 6.30
C GLY A 242 6.48 -22.55 7.31
N THR A 243 6.98 -23.78 7.15
CA THR A 243 8.08 -24.35 7.96
C THR A 243 9.44 -24.06 7.35
N ILE A 244 10.43 -23.69 8.16
CA ILE A 244 11.74 -23.23 7.66
C ILE A 244 12.69 -24.43 7.52
N ARG A 245 13.00 -24.77 6.27
CA ARG A 245 13.84 -25.92 5.92
C ARG A 245 14.92 -25.53 4.92
N ARG A 246 16.04 -26.24 4.99
CA ARG A 246 17.18 -26.14 4.09
C ARG A 246 16.81 -26.63 2.68
N PRO A 247 17.00 -25.82 1.62
CA PRO A 247 16.78 -26.27 0.25
C PRO A 247 17.61 -27.48 -0.17
N SER A 248 18.80 -27.67 0.39
CA SER A 248 19.70 -28.75 -0.04
C SER A 248 19.28 -30.15 0.41
N ASP A 249 18.76 -30.29 1.64
CA ASP A 249 18.49 -31.59 2.27
C ASP A 249 17.14 -31.70 2.99
N GLY A 250 16.36 -30.61 3.04
CA GLY A 250 15.05 -30.56 3.68
C GLY A 250 15.08 -30.59 5.21
N LYS A 251 16.25 -30.54 5.86
CA LYS A 251 16.35 -30.46 7.33
C LYS A 251 15.91 -29.09 7.84
N PRO A 252 15.50 -28.97 9.11
CA PRO A 252 15.22 -27.67 9.72
C PRO A 252 16.45 -26.75 9.65
N ALA A 253 16.25 -25.46 9.34
CA ALA A 253 17.28 -24.44 9.52
C ALA A 253 17.02 -23.70 10.84
N LYS A 254 17.98 -23.76 11.77
CA LYS A 254 17.86 -23.19 13.12
C LYS A 254 18.78 -21.99 13.32
N ARG A 255 19.94 -21.97 12.68
CA ARG A 255 20.85 -20.82 12.68
C ARG A 255 20.84 -20.17 11.32
N ILE A 256 20.27 -18.97 11.21
CA ILE A 256 20.05 -18.29 9.93
C ILE A 256 20.75 -16.93 9.95
N ALA A 257 21.53 -16.65 8.90
CA ALA A 257 22.26 -15.40 8.74
C ALA A 257 21.72 -14.58 7.55
N TRP A 258 21.56 -13.26 7.72
CA TRP A 258 21.27 -12.32 6.64
C TRP A 258 22.49 -11.48 6.31
N ILE A 259 22.84 -11.37 5.03
CA ILE A 259 23.93 -10.52 4.55
C ILE A 259 23.33 -9.29 3.86
N GLN A 260 23.53 -8.11 4.43
CA GLN A 260 22.96 -6.87 3.94
C GLN A 260 23.70 -6.29 2.74
N CYS A 261 23.02 -5.38 2.03
CA CYS A 261 23.56 -4.56 0.94
C CYS A 261 24.02 -5.36 -0.30
N VAL A 262 23.47 -6.56 -0.52
CA VAL A 262 23.77 -7.34 -1.74
C VAL A 262 23.16 -6.63 -2.95
N GLY A 263 23.99 -6.22 -3.91
CA GLY A 263 23.56 -5.42 -5.06
C GLY A 263 23.37 -3.92 -4.79
N SER A 264 23.89 -3.41 -3.67
CA SER A 264 23.83 -2.00 -3.29
C SER A 264 25.10 -1.55 -2.58
N ARG A 265 25.33 -0.24 -2.50
CA ARG A 265 26.50 0.34 -1.83
C ARG A 265 27.82 -0.30 -2.30
N ASN A 266 27.92 -0.55 -3.61
CA ASN A 266 29.06 -1.19 -4.26
C ASN A 266 29.68 -0.29 -5.34
N ARG A 267 30.70 0.47 -4.94
CA ARG A 267 31.46 1.40 -5.79
C ARG A 267 32.11 0.73 -7.00
N ARG A 268 32.60 -0.51 -6.84
CA ARG A 268 33.25 -1.25 -7.93
C ARG A 268 32.32 -1.51 -9.10
N LYS A 269 31.01 -1.52 -8.85
CA LYS A 269 29.96 -1.80 -9.83
C LYS A 269 29.14 -0.56 -10.19
N GLY A 270 29.54 0.64 -9.74
CA GLY A 270 28.77 1.87 -9.93
C GLY A 270 27.41 1.88 -9.21
N ARG A 271 27.24 1.03 -8.19
CA ARG A 271 25.98 0.89 -7.43
C ARG A 271 26.05 1.68 -6.13
N ASP A 272 26.37 2.96 -6.23
CA ASP A 272 26.53 3.90 -5.11
C ASP A 272 25.20 4.42 -4.59
N TYR A 273 24.27 3.51 -4.38
CA TYR A 273 22.94 3.80 -3.87
C TYR A 273 22.55 2.75 -2.83
N CYS A 274 21.60 3.10 -1.98
CA CYS A 274 20.97 2.21 -1.03
C CYS A 274 19.58 1.83 -1.53
N SER A 275 19.19 0.57 -1.39
CA SER A 275 17.86 0.12 -1.79
C SER A 275 16.72 0.50 -0.85
N SER A 276 16.99 1.21 0.24
CA SER A 276 16.04 1.73 1.24
C SER A 276 15.23 0.69 2.03
N ILE A 277 15.04 -0.54 1.53
CA ILE A 277 14.12 -1.53 2.10
C ILE A 277 14.82 -2.73 2.76
N CYS A 278 16.07 -3.03 2.40
CA CYS A 278 16.74 -4.28 2.78
C CYS A 278 17.04 -4.43 4.27
N CYS A 279 17.25 -3.31 4.98
CA CYS A 279 17.38 -3.33 6.43
C CYS A 279 16.09 -3.79 7.10
N MET A 280 14.95 -3.27 6.65
CA MET A 280 13.67 -3.54 7.27
C MET A 280 13.10 -4.91 6.92
N PHE A 281 13.22 -5.37 5.67
CA PHE A 281 12.76 -6.73 5.37
C PHE A 281 13.62 -7.80 6.05
N ALA A 282 14.93 -7.58 6.22
CA ALA A 282 15.79 -8.55 6.90
C ALA A 282 15.46 -8.64 8.40
N LEU A 283 15.20 -7.51 9.06
CA LEU A 283 14.68 -7.50 10.44
C LEU A 283 13.37 -8.27 10.53
N LYS A 284 12.46 -8.05 9.57
CA LYS A 284 11.17 -8.74 9.52
C LYS A 284 11.28 -10.23 9.28
N GLU A 285 12.11 -10.64 8.32
CA GLU A 285 12.39 -12.04 8.04
C GLU A 285 13.03 -12.72 9.25
N ALA A 286 13.96 -12.06 9.97
CA ALA A 286 14.57 -12.58 11.19
C ALA A 286 13.55 -12.75 12.33
N VAL A 287 12.71 -11.74 12.59
CA VAL A 287 11.64 -11.82 13.60
C VAL A 287 10.68 -12.98 13.28
N LEU A 288 10.18 -13.05 12.04
CA LEU A 288 9.28 -14.11 11.63
C LEU A 288 9.94 -15.49 11.63
N ALA A 289 11.25 -15.56 11.34
CA ALA A 289 12.01 -16.80 11.43
C ALA A 289 12.07 -17.32 12.87
N HIS A 290 12.29 -16.42 13.83
CA HIS A 290 12.25 -16.76 15.26
C HIS A 290 10.84 -17.21 15.69
N GLU A 291 9.81 -16.46 15.33
CA GLU A 291 8.41 -16.79 15.66
C GLU A 291 7.96 -18.14 15.12
N LYS A 292 8.30 -18.47 13.86
CA LYS A 292 7.90 -19.73 13.22
C LYS A 292 8.84 -20.89 13.51
N GLY A 293 10.12 -20.63 13.71
CA GLY A 293 11.14 -21.64 13.96
C GLY A 293 11.17 -22.13 15.41
N GLY A 294 10.62 -21.36 16.34
CA GLY A 294 10.61 -21.64 17.78
C GLY A 294 11.85 -21.07 18.51
N PRO A 295 11.90 -21.20 19.86
CA PRO A 295 12.86 -20.49 20.72
C PRO A 295 14.33 -20.83 20.44
N ASP A 296 14.61 -22.02 19.90
CA ASP A 296 15.97 -22.46 19.55
C ASP A 296 16.46 -21.90 18.19
N THR A 297 15.68 -21.00 17.56
CA THR A 297 16.04 -20.40 16.27
C THR A 297 16.84 -19.13 16.49
N GLU A 298 18.11 -19.18 16.07
CA GLU A 298 19.05 -18.06 16.13
C GLU A 298 19.05 -17.30 14.80
N THR A 299 18.92 -15.98 14.89
CA THR A 299 18.95 -15.11 13.72
C THR A 299 20.05 -14.08 13.86
N THR A 300 20.88 -13.93 12.82
CA THR A 300 21.96 -12.93 12.78
C THR A 300 21.86 -12.09 11.52
N ILE A 301 22.02 -10.77 11.63
CA ILE A 301 22.05 -9.85 10.49
C ILE A 301 23.40 -9.14 10.44
N PHE A 302 24.13 -9.32 9.34
CA PHE A 302 25.42 -8.68 9.07
C PHE A 302 25.24 -7.42 8.24
N TYR A 303 25.61 -6.26 8.79
CA TYR A 303 25.27 -4.96 8.20
C TYR A 303 26.37 -3.89 8.29
N MET A 304 26.31 -2.86 7.44
CA MET A 304 27.21 -1.70 7.52
C MET A 304 26.61 -0.54 8.32
N ASP A 305 25.39 -0.14 7.96
CA ASP A 305 24.56 0.84 8.67
C ASP A 305 23.13 0.29 8.69
N MET A 306 22.49 0.25 9.86
CA MET A 306 21.12 -0.26 9.98
C MET A 306 20.11 0.85 9.74
N ARG A 307 19.63 0.94 8.50
CA ARG A 307 18.84 2.07 8.01
C ARG A 307 17.36 1.95 8.35
N THR A 308 17.02 2.30 9.58
CA THR A 308 15.67 2.26 10.15
C THR A 308 15.05 3.67 10.22
N PHE A 309 14.91 4.31 9.06
CA PHE A 309 14.59 5.74 8.94
C PHE A 309 13.09 6.10 8.92
N GLY A 310 12.22 5.13 8.66
CA GLY A 310 10.77 5.33 8.61
C GLY A 310 10.15 5.50 9.99
N LYS A 311 8.91 5.99 10.03
CA LYS A 311 8.12 6.05 11.27
C LYS A 311 7.99 4.65 11.86
N GLU A 312 8.24 4.53 13.17
CA GLU A 312 8.26 3.25 13.93
C GLU A 312 9.37 2.26 13.54
N PHE A 313 10.23 2.55 12.56
CA PHE A 313 11.24 1.57 12.11
C PHE A 313 12.36 1.39 13.13
N TYR A 314 12.73 2.46 13.85
CA TYR A 314 13.73 2.35 14.90
C TYR A 314 13.20 1.52 16.07
N GLN A 315 11.96 1.77 16.50
CA GLN A 315 11.31 0.97 17.53
C GLN A 315 11.18 -0.50 17.11
N TYR A 316 10.87 -0.76 15.84
CA TYR A 316 10.84 -2.13 15.29
C TYR A 316 12.20 -2.83 15.39
N ARG A 317 13.30 -2.14 15.10
CA ARG A 317 14.66 -2.66 15.29
C ARG A 317 14.93 -2.97 16.77
N GLU A 318 14.62 -2.05 17.68
CA GLU A 318 14.81 -2.26 19.12
C GLU A 318 14.00 -3.47 19.62
N ARG A 319 12.77 -3.64 19.11
CA ARG A 319 11.94 -4.81 19.38
C ARG A 319 12.60 -6.10 18.89
N ALA A 320 13.08 -6.11 17.65
CA ALA A 320 13.76 -7.27 17.07
C ALA A 320 14.99 -7.70 17.90
N GLU A 321 15.82 -6.75 18.34
CA GLU A 321 16.98 -7.04 19.19
C GLU A 321 16.58 -7.52 20.60
N ARG A 322 15.64 -6.83 21.26
CA ARG A 322 15.35 -7.05 22.70
C ARG A 322 14.35 -8.16 22.98
N GLU A 323 13.30 -8.27 22.17
CA GLU A 323 12.21 -9.22 22.40
C GLU A 323 12.43 -10.54 21.66
N TYR A 324 13.08 -10.49 20.49
CA TYR A 324 13.31 -11.66 19.63
C TYR A 324 14.77 -12.10 19.55
N GLY A 325 15.68 -11.40 20.21
CA GLY A 325 17.10 -11.77 20.27
C GLY A 325 17.83 -11.72 18.92
N VAL A 326 17.33 -10.94 17.95
CA VAL A 326 17.97 -10.82 16.63
C VAL A 326 19.36 -10.20 16.81
N ARG A 327 20.41 -10.95 16.47
CA ARG A 327 21.80 -10.52 16.66
C ARG A 327 22.23 -9.62 15.49
N LEU A 328 22.50 -8.34 15.75
CA LEU A 328 23.03 -7.43 14.73
C LEU A 328 24.56 -7.34 14.81
N VAL A 329 25.24 -7.63 13.71
CA VAL A 329 26.71 -7.60 13.62
C VAL A 329 27.15 -6.60 12.57
N ARG A 330 27.84 -5.54 13.01
CA ARG A 330 28.30 -4.47 12.12
C ARG A 330 29.56 -4.90 11.37
N CYS A 331 29.40 -5.37 10.14
CA CYS A 331 30.49 -5.66 9.23
C CYS A 331 30.01 -5.73 7.77
N ARG A 332 30.96 -5.78 6.85
CA ARG A 332 30.74 -6.36 5.51
C ARG A 332 31.37 -7.74 5.50
N VAL A 333 30.56 -8.77 5.33
CA VAL A 333 31.02 -10.17 5.25
C VAL A 333 32.07 -10.31 4.15
N GLN A 334 33.09 -11.11 4.41
CA GLN A 334 34.20 -11.32 3.48
C GLN A 334 33.99 -12.54 2.60
N SER A 335 33.59 -13.66 3.21
CA SER A 335 33.39 -14.93 2.51
C SER A 335 32.37 -15.80 3.22
N VAL A 336 31.69 -16.63 2.42
CA VAL A 336 30.85 -17.74 2.90
C VAL A 336 31.42 -19.02 2.30
N LEU A 337 31.69 -20.01 3.14
CA LEU A 337 32.25 -21.29 2.73
C LEU A 337 31.28 -22.41 3.12
N ARG A 338 31.15 -23.43 2.28
CA ARG A 338 30.35 -24.61 2.59
C ARG A 338 31.23 -25.66 3.29
N GLU A 339 30.80 -26.11 4.45
CA GLU A 339 31.47 -27.16 5.21
C GLU A 339 31.03 -28.58 4.75
N ALA A 340 31.77 -29.60 5.19
CA ALA A 340 31.54 -30.98 4.78
C ALA A 340 30.20 -31.55 5.26
N ASP A 341 29.71 -31.09 6.41
CA ASP A 341 28.38 -31.44 6.96
C ASP A 341 27.23 -30.66 6.28
N GLY A 342 27.59 -29.76 5.36
CA GLY A 342 26.68 -28.91 4.59
C GLY A 342 26.39 -27.56 5.24
N SER A 343 26.85 -27.28 6.46
CA SER A 343 26.70 -25.95 7.08
C SER A 343 27.50 -24.87 6.35
N LEU A 344 27.21 -23.60 6.65
CA LEU A 344 27.75 -22.43 5.97
C LEU A 344 28.59 -21.60 6.95
N LEU A 345 29.90 -21.64 6.77
CA LEU A 345 30.86 -20.87 7.55
C LEU A 345 30.95 -19.44 7.02
N VAL A 346 30.54 -18.47 7.82
CA VAL A 346 30.56 -17.03 7.50
C VAL A 346 31.76 -16.39 8.20
N ARG A 347 32.68 -15.84 7.41
CA ARG A 347 33.87 -15.13 7.92
C ARG A 347 33.72 -13.62 7.82
N TYR A 348 33.94 -12.92 8.92
CA TYR A 348 33.83 -11.46 9.01
C TYR A 348 34.80 -10.86 10.03
N LEU A 349 35.03 -9.55 9.94
CA LEU A 349 35.82 -8.79 10.93
C LEU A 349 34.88 -8.28 12.02
N ASP A 350 35.13 -8.64 13.27
CA ASP A 350 34.48 -8.02 14.42
C ASP A 350 35.13 -6.66 14.69
N GLN A 351 34.36 -5.58 14.52
CA GLN A 351 34.85 -4.22 14.71
C GLN A 351 35.12 -3.89 16.19
N LYS A 352 34.57 -4.64 17.14
CA LYS A 352 34.82 -4.42 18.58
C LYS A 352 36.15 -5.01 19.03
N THR A 353 36.50 -6.20 18.54
CA THR A 353 37.75 -6.88 18.92
C THR A 353 38.88 -6.61 17.94
N GLY A 354 38.57 -6.24 16.69
CA GLY A 354 39.54 -6.14 15.61
C GLY A 354 39.97 -7.50 15.03
N GLU A 355 39.33 -8.59 15.44
CA GLU A 355 39.68 -9.96 15.04
C GLU A 355 38.73 -10.53 13.99
N PHE A 356 39.23 -11.48 13.20
CA PHE A 356 38.39 -12.26 12.29
C PHE A 356 37.64 -13.34 13.06
N VAL A 357 36.33 -13.38 12.86
CA VAL A 357 35.42 -14.37 13.44
C VAL A 357 34.87 -15.25 12.33
N GLU A 358 34.70 -16.54 12.65
CA GLU A 358 34.06 -17.54 11.79
C GLU A 358 32.90 -18.16 12.54
N ASP A 359 31.68 -17.98 12.03
CA ASP A 359 30.45 -18.54 12.61
C ASP A 359 29.76 -19.46 11.58
N SER A 360 29.29 -20.61 12.02
CA SER A 360 28.60 -21.60 11.16
C SER A 360 27.08 -21.45 11.23
N TYR A 361 26.41 -21.55 10.07
CA TYR A 361 24.97 -21.36 9.90
C TYR A 361 24.34 -22.46 9.06
N ASP A 362 23.05 -22.75 9.28
CA ASP A 362 22.29 -23.71 8.48
C ASP A 362 21.85 -23.12 7.13
N MET A 363 21.63 -21.79 7.10
CA MET A 363 21.13 -21.06 5.94
C MET A 363 21.66 -19.63 5.94
N VAL A 364 22.01 -19.13 4.76
CA VAL A 364 22.37 -17.72 4.55
C VAL A 364 21.39 -17.08 3.57
N VAL A 365 20.85 -15.94 3.97
CA VAL A 365 19.93 -15.13 3.19
C VAL A 365 20.66 -13.90 2.67
N LEU A 366 20.70 -13.75 1.35
CA LEU A 366 21.25 -12.58 0.67
C LEU A 366 20.15 -11.52 0.56
N SER A 367 20.29 -10.42 1.30
CA SER A 367 19.33 -9.32 1.27
C SER A 367 19.51 -8.48 0.01
N THR A 368 18.93 -8.97 -1.10
CA THR A 368 19.05 -8.39 -2.44
C THR A 368 18.35 -7.04 -2.53
N GLY A 369 19.10 -6.03 -2.97
CA GLY A 369 18.61 -4.67 -3.18
C GLY A 369 17.80 -4.50 -4.46
N GLN A 370 17.12 -3.36 -4.58
CA GLN A 370 16.44 -2.88 -5.79
C GLN A 370 17.44 -2.47 -6.89
N ALA A 371 17.07 -2.68 -8.16
CA ALA A 371 17.88 -2.48 -9.36
C ALA A 371 17.08 -1.74 -10.46
N PRO A 372 17.01 -0.40 -10.43
CA PRO A 372 16.00 0.34 -11.22
C PRO A 372 16.44 0.74 -12.64
N PHE A 373 17.74 0.65 -12.97
CA PHE A 373 18.30 1.36 -14.14
C PHE A 373 17.84 0.86 -15.50
N GLU A 374 17.51 -0.41 -15.64
CA GLU A 374 17.10 -0.98 -16.93
C GLU A 374 15.74 -0.46 -17.37
N ASP A 375 14.77 -0.40 -16.44
CA ASP A 375 13.46 0.19 -16.69
C ASP A 375 13.57 1.68 -17.03
N HIS A 376 14.42 2.43 -16.32
CA HIS A 376 14.70 3.82 -16.65
C HIS A 376 15.31 4.01 -18.03
N ARG A 377 16.21 3.11 -18.47
CA ARG A 377 16.80 3.14 -19.81
C ARG A 377 15.75 2.93 -20.88
N ARG A 378 14.99 1.84 -20.78
CA ARG A 378 13.91 1.50 -21.72
C ARG A 378 12.87 2.61 -21.82
N LEU A 379 12.39 3.13 -20.68
CA LEU A 379 11.38 4.18 -20.66
C LEU A 379 11.90 5.52 -21.18
N ALA A 380 13.17 5.86 -20.92
CA ALA A 380 13.79 7.06 -21.47
C ALA A 380 13.88 7.00 -23.00
N GLU A 381 14.32 5.86 -23.55
CA GLU A 381 14.35 5.62 -25.00
C GLU A 381 12.94 5.71 -25.61
N LEU A 382 11.95 5.07 -24.99
CA LEU A 382 10.56 5.07 -25.44
C LEU A 382 9.91 6.46 -25.42
N LEU A 383 10.26 7.30 -24.44
CA LEU A 383 9.70 8.64 -24.28
C LEU A 383 10.48 9.73 -25.02
N GLY A 384 11.66 9.40 -25.55
CA GLY A 384 12.59 10.36 -26.15
C GLY A 384 13.15 11.34 -25.12
N LEU A 385 13.51 10.87 -23.93
CA LEU A 385 14.04 11.68 -22.84
C LEU A 385 15.49 11.33 -22.53
N ASP A 386 16.31 12.34 -22.23
CA ASP A 386 17.62 12.12 -21.65
C ASP A 386 17.49 11.72 -20.18
N ARG A 387 18.29 10.73 -19.76
CA ARG A 387 18.35 10.35 -18.34
C ARG A 387 19.11 11.41 -17.55
N ALA A 388 18.67 11.65 -16.33
CA ALA A 388 19.41 12.48 -15.38
C ALA A 388 20.81 11.90 -15.10
N PRO A 389 21.78 12.68 -14.59
CA PRO A 389 23.11 12.20 -14.23
C PRO A 389 23.09 11.00 -13.25
N SER A 390 21.99 10.84 -12.51
CA SER A 390 21.76 9.71 -11.62
C SER A 390 21.54 8.38 -12.35
N GLY A 391 21.26 8.39 -13.65
CA GLY A 391 20.85 7.26 -14.48
C GLY A 391 19.34 7.01 -14.50
N LEU A 392 18.55 7.93 -13.94
CA LEU A 392 17.09 7.81 -13.79
C LEU A 392 16.35 8.71 -14.77
N LEU A 393 15.03 8.55 -14.84
CA LEU A 393 14.16 9.47 -15.57
C LEU A 393 14.20 10.86 -14.90
N PRO A 394 14.25 11.94 -15.70
CA PRO A 394 14.36 13.31 -15.17
C PRO A 394 13.03 13.78 -14.56
N LEU A 395 13.08 14.09 -13.26
CA LEU A 395 11.99 14.69 -12.50
C LEU A 395 12.08 16.22 -12.53
N LEU A 396 10.96 16.92 -12.31
CA LEU A 396 10.96 18.35 -12.00
C LEU A 396 11.42 18.57 -10.56
N ASP A 397 12.32 19.55 -10.32
CA ASP A 397 12.95 19.92 -9.04
C ASP A 397 12.36 19.31 -7.76
N PHE A 398 11.46 20.03 -7.06
CA PHE A 398 10.86 19.59 -5.80
C PHE A 398 9.79 18.49 -5.96
N GLU A 399 9.49 18.07 -7.18
CA GLU A 399 8.36 17.22 -7.52
C GLU A 399 8.80 15.76 -7.71
N LYS A 400 8.45 14.89 -6.75
CA LYS A 400 8.85 13.48 -6.85
C LYS A 400 8.04 12.67 -7.88
N VAL A 401 6.83 13.12 -8.25
CA VAL A 401 5.91 12.33 -9.11
C VAL A 401 5.71 12.92 -10.52
N LYS A 402 6.43 13.98 -10.86
CA LYS A 402 6.32 14.65 -12.17
C LYS A 402 7.61 14.53 -12.96
N LEU A 403 7.48 14.09 -14.20
CA LEU A 403 8.57 14.15 -15.16
C LEU A 403 8.65 15.53 -15.80
N VAL A 404 9.81 15.84 -16.38
CA VAL A 404 10.00 17.04 -17.23
C VAL A 404 9.08 17.04 -18.46
N LYS A 405 8.62 15.86 -18.91
CA LYS A 405 7.66 15.71 -20.00
C LYS A 405 6.22 15.89 -19.47
N PRO A 406 5.49 16.92 -19.90
CA PRO A 406 4.14 17.20 -19.39
C PRO A 406 3.16 16.04 -19.63
N GLY A 407 2.22 15.81 -18.70
CA GLY A 407 1.20 14.77 -18.83
C GLY A 407 1.69 13.32 -18.68
N ILE A 408 2.97 13.14 -18.33
CA ILE A 408 3.52 11.85 -17.92
C ILE A 408 4.01 11.95 -16.48
N PHE A 409 3.47 11.10 -15.61
CA PHE A 409 3.75 11.05 -14.19
C PHE A 409 4.46 9.75 -13.81
N ILE A 410 5.01 9.68 -12.61
CA ILE A 410 5.80 8.54 -12.13
C ILE A 410 5.49 8.25 -10.66
N CYS A 411 5.41 6.98 -10.29
CA CYS A 411 5.17 6.56 -8.91
C CYS A 411 5.81 5.21 -8.55
N GLY A 412 5.75 4.85 -7.27
CA GLY A 412 6.32 3.61 -6.76
C GLY A 412 7.84 3.61 -6.74
N SER A 413 8.43 2.41 -6.70
CA SER A 413 9.90 2.25 -6.64
C SER A 413 10.65 2.83 -7.84
N LEU A 414 9.98 3.05 -8.97
CA LEU A 414 10.55 3.69 -10.16
C LEU A 414 10.97 5.14 -9.87
N MET A 415 10.33 5.81 -8.91
CA MET A 415 10.66 7.18 -8.53
C MET A 415 12.00 7.30 -7.79
N GLY A 416 12.43 6.26 -7.07
CA GLY A 416 13.62 6.38 -6.22
C GLY A 416 13.71 5.39 -5.07
N LEU A 417 13.52 4.10 -5.34
CA LEU A 417 13.78 3.00 -4.39
C LEU A 417 13.02 3.14 -3.07
N THR A 418 11.71 2.96 -3.14
CA THR A 418 10.77 3.20 -2.03
C THR A 418 10.35 1.91 -1.34
N ASP A 419 9.77 2.03 -0.15
CA ASP A 419 8.98 0.97 0.48
C ASP A 419 7.50 1.01 0.04
N ILE A 420 6.65 0.16 0.64
CA ILE A 420 5.21 0.10 0.31
C ILE A 420 4.48 1.41 0.67
N SER A 421 4.80 2.04 1.80
CA SER A 421 4.11 3.25 2.28
C SER A 421 4.35 4.43 1.33
N GLU A 422 5.61 4.61 0.94
CA GLU A 422 6.02 5.62 -0.03
C GLU A 422 5.50 5.30 -1.44
N ALA A 423 5.45 4.02 -1.83
CA ALA A 423 4.88 3.59 -3.10
C ALA A 423 3.36 3.87 -3.18
N ILE A 424 2.62 3.60 -2.11
CA ILE A 424 1.18 3.95 -2.00
C ILE A 424 1.00 5.46 -2.06
N THR A 425 1.77 6.21 -1.26
CA THR A 425 1.68 7.68 -1.20
C THR A 425 1.96 8.32 -2.55
N SER A 426 3.04 7.90 -3.24
CA SER A 426 3.36 8.38 -4.59
C SER A 426 2.32 7.98 -5.62
N GLY A 427 1.70 6.79 -5.51
CA GLY A 427 0.60 6.38 -6.38
C GLY A 427 -0.62 7.30 -6.27
N ILE A 428 -0.99 7.67 -5.04
CA ILE A 428 -2.08 8.64 -4.77
C ILE A 428 -1.69 10.03 -5.30
N ALA A 429 -0.46 10.48 -5.04
CA ALA A 429 0.01 11.79 -5.50
C ALA A 429 0.06 11.90 -7.04
N ALA A 430 0.52 10.85 -7.75
CA ALA A 430 0.53 10.82 -9.20
C ALA A 430 -0.89 10.87 -9.80
N ALA A 431 -1.85 10.17 -9.18
CA ALA A 431 -3.27 10.29 -9.52
C ALA A 431 -3.80 11.71 -9.27
N GLY A 432 -3.37 12.34 -8.18
CA GLY A 432 -3.64 13.75 -7.87
C GLY A 432 -3.17 14.66 -9.00
N GLU A 433 -1.87 14.65 -9.31
CA GLU A 433 -1.31 15.51 -10.34
C GLU A 433 -1.94 15.29 -11.72
N THR A 434 -2.25 14.03 -12.04
CA THR A 434 -3.00 13.67 -13.25
C THR A 434 -4.39 14.32 -13.24
N SER A 435 -5.16 14.12 -12.16
CA SER A 435 -6.51 14.70 -12.01
C SER A 435 -6.51 16.22 -12.14
N LYS A 436 -5.53 16.90 -11.54
CA LYS A 436 -5.38 18.36 -11.63
C LYS A 436 -5.15 18.81 -13.09
N MET A 437 -4.25 18.14 -13.80
CA MET A 437 -3.98 18.43 -15.21
C MET A 437 -5.21 18.21 -16.10
N LEU A 438 -5.92 17.09 -15.91
CA LEU A 438 -7.11 16.76 -16.70
C LEU A 438 -8.22 17.81 -16.50
N LEU A 439 -8.47 18.22 -15.26
CA LEU A 439 -9.44 19.27 -14.94
C LEU A 439 -9.05 20.62 -15.54
N ALA A 440 -7.77 21.01 -15.43
CA ALA A 440 -7.26 22.23 -16.04
C ALA A 440 -7.40 22.23 -17.58
N SER A 441 -7.39 21.04 -18.19
CA SER A 441 -7.57 20.85 -19.64
C SER A 441 -9.05 20.72 -20.06
N GLY A 442 -10.00 20.86 -19.13
CA GLY A 442 -11.43 20.76 -19.42
C GLY A 442 -11.93 19.33 -19.73
N ILE A 443 -11.13 18.32 -19.40
CA ILE A 443 -11.46 16.90 -19.65
C ILE A 443 -12.50 16.44 -18.64
N LYS A 444 -13.59 15.83 -19.14
CA LYS A 444 -14.73 15.40 -18.31
C LYS A 444 -14.45 14.09 -17.58
N ARG A 445 -15.18 13.90 -16.48
CA ARG A 445 -15.24 12.69 -15.67
C ARG A 445 -16.67 12.16 -15.65
N LEU A 446 -16.82 10.87 -15.41
CA LEU A 446 -18.13 10.25 -15.18
C LEU A 446 -18.71 10.76 -13.85
N GLU A 447 -20.01 11.03 -13.85
CA GLU A 447 -20.78 11.27 -12.64
C GLU A 447 -21.53 9.99 -12.27
N ASP A 448 -21.40 9.55 -11.01
CA ASP A 448 -22.13 8.37 -10.51
C ASP A 448 -23.60 8.76 -10.27
N GLU A 449 -24.51 8.36 -11.17
CA GLU A 449 -25.95 8.42 -10.91
C GLU A 449 -26.45 7.05 -10.38
N PRO A 450 -27.15 7.02 -9.23
CA PRO A 450 -27.74 5.78 -8.73
C PRO A 450 -28.84 5.31 -9.69
N ALA A 451 -28.74 4.05 -10.15
CA ALA A 451 -29.76 3.45 -10.99
C ALA A 451 -31.12 3.40 -10.25
N PRO A 452 -32.24 3.68 -10.93
CA PRO A 452 -33.56 3.68 -10.32
C PRO A 452 -33.96 2.28 -9.85
N GLU A 453 -34.52 2.18 -8.64
CA GLU A 453 -34.95 0.91 -8.04
C GLU A 453 -36.48 0.73 -8.09
N ARG A 454 -36.94 -0.51 -8.31
CA ARG A 454 -38.36 -0.86 -8.22
C ARG A 454 -38.80 -0.81 -6.74
N PRO A 455 -39.98 -0.24 -6.42
CA PRO A 455 -40.50 -0.24 -5.05
C PRO A 455 -41.03 -1.64 -4.68
N VAL A 456 -40.36 -2.33 -3.76
CA VAL A 456 -40.66 -3.74 -3.42
C VAL A 456 -40.95 -3.98 -1.92
N ASP A 457 -40.88 -2.95 -1.08
CA ASP A 457 -40.97 -3.08 0.40
C ASP A 457 -42.28 -3.68 0.90
N LYS A 458 -43.37 -3.51 0.15
CA LYS A 458 -44.72 -3.97 0.52
C LYS A 458 -45.19 -5.20 -0.26
N GLN A 459 -44.32 -5.80 -1.06
CA GLN A 459 -44.66 -6.95 -1.88
C GLN A 459 -44.28 -8.27 -1.20
N ALA A 460 -45.07 -9.31 -1.41
CA ALA A 460 -44.70 -10.66 -0.96
C ALA A 460 -43.41 -11.10 -1.68
N PRO A 461 -42.48 -11.80 -0.99
CA PRO A 461 -41.21 -12.21 -1.59
C PRO A 461 -41.45 -13.27 -2.67
N LEU A 462 -40.99 -12.99 -3.88
CA LEU A 462 -41.05 -13.90 -5.02
C LEU A 462 -39.69 -13.91 -5.73
N VAL A 463 -39.07 -15.09 -5.80
CA VAL A 463 -37.68 -15.27 -6.26
C VAL A 463 -37.65 -15.81 -7.69
N SER A 464 -36.90 -15.12 -8.56
CA SER A 464 -36.47 -15.65 -9.85
C SER A 464 -35.13 -16.36 -9.68
N VAL A 465 -35.00 -17.56 -10.22
CA VAL A 465 -33.77 -18.35 -10.16
C VAL A 465 -33.20 -18.48 -11.56
N VAL A 466 -31.96 -18.05 -11.78
CA VAL A 466 -31.26 -18.19 -13.06
C VAL A 466 -30.02 -19.04 -12.87
N LEU A 467 -29.94 -20.18 -13.57
CA LEU A 467 -28.78 -21.07 -13.53
C LEU A 467 -28.03 -21.02 -14.86
N CYS A 468 -26.70 -20.95 -14.79
CA CYS A 468 -25.84 -21.01 -15.97
C CYS A 468 -25.47 -22.47 -16.30
N SER A 469 -25.70 -22.92 -17.53
CA SER A 469 -25.28 -24.24 -17.99
C SER A 469 -23.83 -24.30 -18.50
N CYS A 470 -23.17 -23.15 -18.59
CA CYS A 470 -21.80 -23.01 -19.09
C CYS A 470 -21.57 -23.69 -20.45
N LYS A 471 -22.51 -23.56 -21.39
CA LYS A 471 -22.53 -24.25 -22.70
C LYS A 471 -22.43 -25.78 -22.62
N GLY A 472 -22.99 -26.39 -21.59
CA GLY A 472 -22.98 -27.84 -21.44
C GLY A 472 -21.58 -28.43 -21.19
N VAL A 473 -20.60 -27.61 -20.80
CA VAL A 473 -19.34 -28.11 -20.23
C VAL A 473 -19.75 -28.97 -19.05
N LYS A 474 -19.56 -30.30 -19.20
CA LYS A 474 -20.02 -31.30 -18.23
C LYS A 474 -19.77 -30.74 -16.85
N ALA A 475 -20.87 -30.38 -16.19
CA ALA A 475 -20.89 -30.16 -14.78
C ALA A 475 -20.17 -31.36 -14.14
N PRO A 476 -19.62 -31.21 -12.92
CA PRO A 476 -18.98 -32.31 -12.21
C PRO A 476 -19.77 -33.61 -12.40
N GLU A 477 -19.10 -34.73 -12.65
CA GLU A 477 -19.77 -35.99 -12.94
C GLU A 477 -20.85 -36.25 -11.88
N GLY A 478 -22.13 -36.15 -12.26
CA GLY A 478 -23.29 -36.22 -11.36
C GLY A 478 -24.09 -34.93 -11.06
N LEU A 479 -23.70 -33.73 -11.52
CA LEU A 479 -24.51 -32.50 -11.38
C LEU A 479 -25.40 -32.26 -12.62
N ASP A 480 -26.64 -32.76 -12.58
CA ASP A 480 -27.63 -32.52 -13.64
C ASP A 480 -28.49 -31.28 -13.34
N LEU A 481 -28.48 -30.31 -14.25
CA LEU A 481 -29.19 -29.04 -14.09
C LEU A 481 -30.70 -29.16 -14.38
N GLU A 482 -31.16 -30.16 -15.13
CA GLU A 482 -32.57 -30.33 -15.44
C GLU A 482 -33.40 -30.83 -14.22
N PRO A 483 -32.97 -31.85 -13.46
CA PRO A 483 -33.59 -32.20 -12.18
C PRO A 483 -33.49 -31.07 -11.15
N LEU A 484 -32.37 -30.32 -11.15
CA LEU A 484 -32.16 -29.21 -10.23
C LEU A 484 -33.18 -28.08 -10.46
N ILE A 485 -33.35 -27.65 -11.72
CA ILE A 485 -34.27 -26.56 -12.06
C ILE A 485 -35.75 -26.96 -11.89
N SER A 486 -36.09 -28.21 -12.24
CA SER A 486 -37.46 -28.73 -12.07
C SER A 486 -37.83 -28.92 -10.60
N THR A 487 -36.85 -29.22 -9.73
CA THR A 487 -37.05 -29.35 -8.29
C THR A 487 -37.16 -27.98 -7.62
N ILE A 488 -36.26 -27.05 -7.92
CA ILE A 488 -36.27 -25.72 -7.28
C ILE A 488 -37.54 -24.93 -7.64
N LYS A 489 -38.07 -25.09 -8.85
CA LYS A 489 -39.32 -24.44 -9.28
C LYS A 489 -40.53 -24.79 -8.39
N LYS A 490 -40.48 -25.93 -7.67
CA LYS A 490 -41.53 -26.36 -6.75
C LYS A 490 -41.38 -25.80 -5.33
N TYR A 491 -40.26 -25.15 -5.02
CA TYR A 491 -40.03 -24.60 -3.68
C TYR A 491 -40.95 -23.41 -3.42
N PRO A 492 -41.59 -23.32 -2.23
CA PRO A 492 -42.41 -22.16 -1.88
C PRO A 492 -41.62 -20.86 -2.02
N GLY A 493 -42.20 -19.84 -2.66
CA GLY A 493 -41.57 -18.53 -2.87
C GLY A 493 -40.70 -18.42 -4.13
N VAL A 494 -40.52 -19.48 -4.91
CA VAL A 494 -39.94 -19.41 -6.27
C VAL A 494 -41.05 -19.08 -7.26
N GLY A 495 -40.91 -17.98 -7.99
CA GLY A 495 -41.87 -17.58 -9.03
C GLY A 495 -41.55 -18.22 -10.38
N GLU A 496 -40.26 -18.24 -10.73
CA GLU A 496 -39.77 -18.76 -11.99
C GLU A 496 -38.34 -19.27 -11.84
N ALA A 497 -37.94 -20.15 -12.75
CA ALA A 497 -36.59 -20.68 -12.82
C ALA A 497 -36.19 -20.82 -14.30
N HIS A 498 -35.02 -20.29 -14.66
CA HIS A 498 -34.49 -20.22 -16.02
C HIS A 498 -33.11 -20.85 -16.11
N LEU A 499 -32.82 -21.51 -17.23
CA LEU A 499 -31.50 -22.03 -17.57
C LEU A 499 -30.95 -21.18 -18.71
N VAL A 500 -29.81 -20.52 -18.49
CA VAL A 500 -29.13 -19.71 -19.51
C VAL A 500 -27.83 -20.40 -19.90
N GLU A 501 -27.51 -20.44 -21.20
CA GLU A 501 -26.37 -21.21 -21.67
C GLU A 501 -25.03 -20.67 -21.17
N ALA A 502 -24.80 -19.36 -21.31
CA ALA A 502 -23.49 -18.77 -21.08
C ALA A 502 -23.56 -17.33 -20.57
N LEU A 503 -23.87 -17.16 -19.29
CA LEU A 503 -23.94 -15.83 -18.65
C LEU A 503 -22.65 -14.99 -18.78
N CYS A 504 -21.50 -15.61 -19.05
CA CYS A 504 -20.24 -14.89 -19.24
C CYS A 504 -20.07 -14.26 -20.63
N ARG A 505 -20.93 -14.61 -21.60
CA ARG A 505 -20.88 -14.11 -22.98
C ARG A 505 -21.95 -13.05 -23.22
N GLU A 506 -21.78 -12.28 -24.29
CA GLU A 506 -22.71 -11.21 -24.68
C GLU A 506 -24.13 -11.75 -24.92
N GLU A 507 -24.27 -12.92 -25.57
CA GLU A 507 -25.59 -13.49 -25.85
C GLU A 507 -26.33 -13.89 -24.56
N GLY A 508 -25.63 -14.53 -23.62
CA GLY A 508 -26.22 -14.93 -22.34
C GLY A 508 -26.45 -13.74 -21.39
N GLU A 509 -25.66 -12.68 -21.50
CA GLU A 509 -25.96 -11.40 -20.82
C GLU A 509 -27.25 -10.79 -21.37
N GLN A 510 -27.43 -10.79 -22.69
CA GLN A 510 -28.64 -10.26 -23.31
C GLN A 510 -29.88 -11.06 -22.92
N GLU A 511 -29.79 -12.39 -22.90
CA GLU A 511 -30.86 -13.27 -22.40
C GLU A 511 -31.18 -12.99 -20.93
N LEU A 512 -30.15 -12.81 -20.08
CA LEU A 512 -30.35 -12.43 -18.68
C LEU A 512 -31.07 -11.08 -18.57
N LYS A 513 -30.71 -10.06 -19.37
CA LYS A 513 -31.40 -8.77 -19.37
C LYS A 513 -32.88 -8.94 -19.69
N GLU A 514 -33.21 -9.70 -20.73
CA GLU A 514 -34.60 -9.98 -21.13
C GLU A 514 -35.39 -10.66 -20.01
N ILE A 515 -34.82 -11.67 -19.34
CA ILE A 515 -35.42 -12.32 -18.17
C ILE A 515 -35.71 -11.29 -17.05
N LEU A 516 -34.72 -10.44 -16.73
CA LEU A 516 -34.81 -9.47 -15.64
C LEU A 516 -35.81 -8.34 -15.91
N GLU A 517 -35.99 -7.96 -17.18
CA GLU A 517 -36.96 -6.95 -17.59
C GLU A 517 -38.40 -7.48 -17.57
N GLN A 518 -38.62 -8.75 -17.94
CA GLN A 518 -39.95 -9.34 -18.06
C GLN A 518 -40.47 -9.96 -16.76
N THR A 519 -39.59 -10.33 -15.84
CA THR A 519 -39.97 -11.00 -14.60
C THR A 519 -40.80 -10.12 -13.66
N LYS A 520 -41.80 -10.75 -13.03
CA LYS A 520 -42.57 -10.17 -11.91
C LYS A 520 -41.96 -10.47 -10.55
N CYS A 521 -40.88 -11.24 -10.51
CA CYS A 521 -40.16 -11.55 -9.28
C CYS A 521 -39.47 -10.29 -8.74
N ASN A 522 -39.36 -10.21 -7.42
CA ASN A 522 -38.78 -9.08 -6.71
C ASN A 522 -37.52 -9.47 -5.92
N ARG A 523 -37.05 -10.71 -6.06
CA ARG A 523 -35.79 -11.26 -5.55
C ARG A 523 -35.12 -12.08 -6.65
N LEU A 524 -33.80 -12.20 -6.63
CA LEU A 524 -33.04 -12.90 -7.68
C LEU A 524 -31.95 -13.79 -7.09
N ILE A 525 -31.85 -15.02 -7.60
CA ILE A 525 -30.72 -15.93 -7.37
C ILE A 525 -30.07 -16.23 -8.73
N ILE A 526 -28.75 -15.99 -8.85
CA ILE A 526 -27.96 -16.40 -10.01
C ILE A 526 -26.94 -17.47 -9.59
N GLY A 527 -27.02 -18.66 -10.18
CA GLY A 527 -26.02 -19.71 -10.05
C GLY A 527 -25.07 -19.73 -11.24
N ALA A 528 -23.77 -19.48 -11.00
CA ALA A 528 -22.75 -19.43 -12.05
C ALA A 528 -21.44 -20.11 -11.62
N CYS A 529 -20.53 -20.35 -12.57
CA CYS A 529 -19.27 -21.06 -12.35
C CYS A 529 -18.16 -20.24 -11.68
N LEU A 530 -18.18 -18.91 -11.83
CA LEU A 530 -17.16 -18.00 -11.30
C LEU A 530 -17.85 -16.76 -10.71
N PRO A 531 -18.76 -16.95 -9.74
CA PRO A 531 -19.59 -15.86 -9.24
C PRO A 531 -18.77 -14.76 -8.61
N TYR A 532 -17.54 -15.01 -8.17
CA TYR A 532 -16.64 -14.01 -7.60
C TYR A 532 -15.98 -13.12 -8.66
N VAL A 533 -15.91 -13.57 -9.93
CA VAL A 533 -15.49 -12.75 -11.08
C VAL A 533 -16.64 -11.88 -11.54
N TYR A 534 -17.78 -12.52 -11.80
CA TYR A 534 -18.91 -11.86 -12.47
C TYR A 534 -19.92 -11.25 -11.49
N ARG A 535 -19.66 -11.30 -10.16
CA ARG A 535 -20.60 -10.82 -9.12
C ARG A 535 -21.06 -9.40 -9.41
N GLN A 536 -20.10 -8.51 -9.64
CA GLN A 536 -20.38 -7.09 -9.82
C GLN A 536 -21.10 -6.85 -11.14
N ARG A 537 -20.64 -7.48 -12.24
CA ARG A 537 -21.32 -7.42 -13.55
C ARG A 537 -22.79 -7.86 -13.46
N PHE A 538 -23.07 -9.03 -12.89
CA PHE A 538 -24.44 -9.54 -12.76
C PHE A 538 -25.29 -8.73 -11.78
N ARG A 539 -24.71 -8.24 -10.68
CA ARG A 539 -25.42 -7.32 -9.76
C ARG A 539 -25.77 -6.01 -10.45
N LYS A 540 -24.86 -5.46 -11.27
CA LYS A 540 -25.09 -4.24 -12.04
C LYS A 540 -26.21 -4.45 -13.04
N LEU A 541 -26.22 -5.55 -13.77
CA LEU A 541 -27.32 -5.90 -14.69
C LEU A 541 -28.66 -6.00 -13.96
N ALA A 542 -28.70 -6.68 -12.81
CA ALA A 542 -29.89 -6.74 -11.98
C ALA A 542 -30.33 -5.36 -11.49
N GLN A 543 -29.39 -4.51 -11.08
CA GLN A 543 -29.65 -3.15 -10.63
C GLN A 543 -30.17 -2.26 -11.77
N THR A 544 -29.61 -2.36 -12.98
CA THR A 544 -30.10 -1.66 -14.18
C THR A 544 -31.52 -2.11 -14.55
N ALA A 545 -31.85 -3.38 -14.36
CA ALA A 545 -33.21 -3.88 -14.48
C ALA A 545 -34.13 -3.43 -13.31
N GLY A 546 -33.61 -2.75 -12.29
CA GLY A 546 -34.35 -2.18 -11.17
C GLY A 546 -34.47 -3.09 -9.94
N PHE A 547 -33.74 -4.21 -9.88
CA PHE A 547 -33.65 -5.00 -8.64
C PHE A 547 -32.84 -4.26 -7.58
N ASN A 548 -33.33 -4.27 -6.34
CA ASN A 548 -32.54 -3.80 -5.21
C ASN A 548 -31.36 -4.76 -4.95
N PRO A 549 -30.09 -4.29 -4.89
CA PRO A 549 -28.92 -5.16 -4.71
C PRO A 549 -28.92 -6.03 -3.46
N ALA A 550 -29.60 -5.63 -2.37
CA ALA A 550 -29.73 -6.43 -1.14
C ALA A 550 -30.62 -7.67 -1.33
N LEU A 551 -31.32 -7.73 -2.47
CA LEU A 551 -32.27 -8.76 -2.83
C LEU A 551 -31.78 -9.69 -3.95
N VAL A 552 -30.49 -9.57 -4.30
CA VAL A 552 -29.82 -10.33 -5.35
C VAL A 552 -28.70 -11.16 -4.75
N GLU A 553 -28.83 -12.49 -4.85
CA GLU A 553 -27.80 -13.44 -4.47
C GLU A 553 -27.15 -14.09 -5.69
N ILE A 554 -25.83 -14.23 -5.63
CA ILE A 554 -25.03 -14.89 -6.66
C ILE A 554 -24.16 -15.92 -5.96
N PHE A 555 -24.24 -17.17 -6.37
CA PHE A 555 -23.54 -18.29 -5.72
C PHE A 555 -22.76 -19.12 -6.73
N ASP A 556 -21.82 -19.90 -6.20
CA ASP A 556 -20.94 -20.75 -7.01
C ASP A 556 -21.61 -22.09 -7.20
N LEU A 557 -22.21 -22.28 -8.37
CA LEU A 557 -22.90 -23.51 -8.74
C LEU A 557 -21.92 -24.69 -8.86
N LEU A 558 -20.62 -24.42 -9.09
CA LEU A 558 -19.60 -25.44 -9.35
C LEU A 558 -18.59 -25.62 -8.21
N SER A 559 -18.63 -24.78 -7.16
CA SER A 559 -17.68 -24.78 -6.04
C SER A 559 -17.57 -26.15 -5.35
N ALA A 560 -18.69 -26.86 -5.21
CA ALA A 560 -18.76 -28.15 -4.55
C ALA A 560 -17.80 -29.19 -5.15
N ALA A 561 -17.59 -29.15 -6.47
CA ALA A 561 -16.69 -30.06 -7.17
C ALA A 561 -15.28 -29.53 -7.41
N ARG A 562 -15.06 -28.23 -7.20
CA ARG A 562 -13.73 -27.61 -7.36
C ARG A 562 -12.86 -27.71 -6.12
N HIS A 563 -13.45 -27.96 -4.94
CA HIS A 563 -12.74 -27.93 -3.66
C HIS A 563 -12.04 -29.24 -3.28
N GLY A 564 -11.97 -30.24 -4.16
CA GLY A 564 -11.27 -31.49 -3.84
C GLY A 564 -11.77 -32.11 -2.53
N LEU A 565 -13.06 -31.93 -2.21
CA LEU A 565 -13.72 -32.87 -1.29
C LEU A 565 -13.39 -34.24 -1.86
N PRO A 566 -12.77 -35.15 -1.08
CA PRO A 566 -12.39 -36.45 -1.58
C PRO A 566 -13.60 -36.99 -2.33
N GLU A 567 -13.37 -37.47 -3.56
CA GLU A 567 -14.37 -38.22 -4.31
C GLU A 567 -14.73 -39.45 -3.48
N THR A 568 -15.55 -39.26 -2.46
CA THR A 568 -16.27 -40.33 -1.82
C THR A 568 -17.26 -40.74 -2.89
N ASN A 569 -16.97 -41.85 -3.57
CA ASN A 569 -17.91 -42.54 -4.44
C ASN A 569 -19.34 -42.41 -3.85
N GLY A 570 -20.20 -41.58 -4.47
CA GLY A 570 -21.59 -41.37 -4.02
C GLY A 570 -22.05 -39.96 -3.64
N THR A 571 -21.28 -38.88 -3.85
CA THR A 571 -21.76 -37.51 -3.59
C THR A 571 -22.87 -37.08 -4.57
N ASP A 572 -24.07 -36.79 -4.06
CA ASP A 572 -25.19 -36.23 -4.84
C ASP A 572 -25.03 -34.70 -4.98
N TRP A 573 -24.45 -34.28 -6.10
CA TRP A 573 -24.19 -32.86 -6.38
C TRP A 573 -25.46 -32.04 -6.58
N VAL A 574 -26.54 -32.64 -7.11
CA VAL A 574 -27.84 -31.99 -7.29
C VAL A 574 -28.42 -31.65 -5.92
N GLN A 575 -28.38 -32.61 -4.99
CA GLN A 575 -28.81 -32.38 -3.62
C GLN A 575 -28.02 -31.24 -2.98
N LEU A 576 -26.69 -31.26 -3.05
CA LEU A 576 -25.86 -30.20 -2.44
C LEU A 576 -26.15 -28.80 -3.02
N ALA A 577 -26.40 -28.71 -4.33
CA ALA A 577 -26.82 -27.46 -4.97
C ALA A 577 -28.21 -27.00 -4.46
N LEU A 578 -29.18 -27.92 -4.30
CA LEU A 578 -30.48 -27.63 -3.70
C LEU A 578 -30.35 -27.14 -2.25
N GLU A 579 -29.40 -27.67 -1.47
CA GLU A 579 -29.14 -27.22 -0.10
C GLU A 579 -28.64 -25.79 -0.04
N GLU A 580 -27.72 -25.41 -0.92
CA GLU A 580 -27.26 -24.02 -1.06
C GLU A 580 -28.40 -23.10 -1.51
N MET A 581 -29.11 -23.47 -2.56
CA MET A 581 -30.20 -22.67 -3.10
C MET A 581 -31.35 -22.50 -2.11
N SER A 582 -31.73 -23.55 -1.37
CA SER A 582 -32.77 -23.48 -0.35
C SER A 582 -32.39 -22.54 0.80
N ALA A 583 -31.14 -22.54 1.23
CA ALA A 583 -30.64 -21.59 2.23
C ALA A 583 -30.68 -20.15 1.72
N LEU A 584 -30.30 -19.91 0.46
CA LEU A 584 -30.40 -18.60 -0.18
C LEU A 584 -31.85 -18.15 -0.38
N LEU A 585 -32.77 -19.07 -0.68
CA LEU A 585 -34.21 -18.77 -0.77
C LEU A 585 -34.76 -18.31 0.58
N GLU A 586 -34.49 -19.03 1.67
CA GLU A 586 -34.92 -18.62 3.01
C GLU A 586 -34.29 -17.28 3.43
N LYS A 587 -33.02 -17.05 3.07
CA LYS A 587 -32.36 -15.73 3.24
C LYS A 587 -33.14 -14.62 2.55
N LEU A 588 -33.47 -14.79 1.27
CA LEU A 588 -34.09 -13.74 0.44
C LEU A 588 -35.57 -13.50 0.77
N LYS A 589 -36.30 -14.53 1.23
CA LYS A 589 -37.68 -14.38 1.71
C LYS A 589 -37.80 -13.46 2.91
N LEU A 590 -36.80 -13.50 3.79
CA LEU A 590 -36.74 -12.68 5.00
C LEU A 590 -35.91 -11.39 4.80
N ALA A 591 -35.29 -11.22 3.63
CA ALA A 591 -34.52 -10.03 3.29
C ALA A 591 -35.44 -8.84 3.00
N GLN A 592 -35.04 -7.69 3.55
CA GLN A 592 -35.66 -6.39 3.28
C GLN A 592 -34.89 -5.69 2.17
N ALA A 593 -35.58 -4.87 1.36
CA ALA A 593 -34.86 -3.99 0.45
C ALA A 593 -34.09 -2.97 1.28
N LEU A 594 -32.81 -2.79 0.96
CA LEU A 594 -31.95 -1.83 1.65
C LEU A 594 -31.59 -0.74 0.65
N HIS A 595 -31.90 0.50 1.00
CA HIS A 595 -31.67 1.66 0.13
C HIS A 595 -30.46 2.43 0.61
N SER A 596 -29.66 2.93 -0.34
CA SER A 596 -28.63 3.91 -0.02
C SER A 596 -29.30 5.27 0.17
N HIS A 597 -28.78 6.05 1.11
CA HIS A 597 -29.17 7.44 1.26
C HIS A 597 -28.07 8.32 0.70
N ALA A 598 -28.45 9.35 -0.05
CA ALA A 598 -27.53 10.38 -0.51
C ALA A 598 -27.46 11.49 0.54
N LEU A 599 -26.32 11.62 1.21
CA LEU A 599 -26.08 12.69 2.16
C LEU A 599 -25.31 13.83 1.48
N PRO A 600 -25.71 15.10 1.62
CA PRO A 600 -25.00 16.21 1.00
C PRO A 600 -23.58 16.36 1.56
N ILE A 601 -22.67 16.82 0.71
CA ILE A 601 -21.29 17.18 1.08
C ILE A 601 -21.10 18.69 0.94
N HIS A 602 -20.57 19.34 1.97
CA HIS A 602 -20.01 20.69 1.80
C HIS A 602 -18.84 20.63 0.83
N GLN A 603 -18.95 21.33 -0.30
CA GLN A 603 -17.92 21.42 -1.34
C GLN A 603 -16.78 22.37 -0.95
N THR A 604 -16.34 22.25 0.31
CA THR A 604 -15.29 23.05 0.94
C THR A 604 -14.34 22.12 1.69
N ALA A 605 -13.07 22.51 1.81
CA ALA A 605 -12.05 21.80 2.57
C ALA A 605 -11.43 22.70 3.64
N LEU A 606 -10.93 22.09 4.71
CA LEU A 606 -10.11 22.75 5.72
C LEU A 606 -8.69 22.17 5.71
N VAL A 607 -7.68 23.02 5.65
CA VAL A 607 -6.28 22.67 5.82
C VAL A 607 -5.75 23.40 7.06
N VAL A 608 -5.17 22.65 8.00
CA VAL A 608 -4.65 23.17 9.27
C VAL A 608 -3.13 23.14 9.27
N GLY A 609 -2.50 24.30 9.27
CA GLY A 609 -1.05 24.51 9.20
C GLY A 609 -0.61 25.07 7.84
N GLY A 610 0.01 26.25 7.86
CA GLY A 610 0.46 27.04 6.71
C GLY A 610 1.91 26.77 6.27
N GLY A 611 2.51 25.64 6.65
CA GLY A 611 3.79 25.21 6.10
C GLY A 611 3.68 24.72 4.65
N VAL A 612 4.81 24.46 3.98
CA VAL A 612 4.85 24.00 2.57
C VAL A 612 3.92 22.82 2.24
N ALA A 613 3.74 21.87 3.18
CA ALA A 613 2.80 20.76 3.00
C ALA A 613 1.34 21.25 2.98
N GLY A 614 0.94 22.12 3.92
CA GLY A 614 -0.40 22.69 3.94
C GLY A 614 -0.66 23.63 2.77
N MET A 615 0.32 24.46 2.41
CA MET A 615 0.26 25.32 1.22
C MET A 615 0.05 24.49 -0.05
N ARG A 616 0.82 23.42 -0.25
CA ARG A 616 0.67 22.52 -1.40
C ARG A 616 -0.70 21.83 -1.40
N ALA A 617 -1.13 21.29 -0.27
CA ALA A 617 -2.43 20.62 -0.17
C ALA A 617 -3.60 21.58 -0.48
N ALA A 618 -3.54 22.80 0.05
CA ALA A 618 -4.57 23.81 -0.13
C ALA A 618 -4.65 24.31 -1.59
N LEU A 619 -3.50 24.61 -2.20
CA LEU A 619 -3.43 24.95 -3.62
C LEU A 619 -3.94 23.82 -4.50
N SER A 620 -3.52 22.58 -4.21
CA SER A 620 -3.92 21.42 -4.99
C SER A 620 -5.44 21.20 -4.97
N LEU A 621 -6.10 21.40 -3.82
CA LEU A 621 -7.57 21.36 -3.74
C LEU A 621 -8.23 22.54 -4.49
N ALA A 622 -7.70 23.75 -4.33
CA ALA A 622 -8.23 24.96 -4.97
C ALA A 622 -8.09 24.94 -6.50
N ASP A 623 -7.00 24.40 -7.03
CA ASP A 623 -6.75 24.18 -8.46
C ASP A 623 -7.75 23.20 -9.08
N ARG A 624 -8.34 22.31 -8.27
CA ARG A 624 -9.42 21.40 -8.68
C ARG A 624 -10.82 21.97 -8.44
N GLY A 625 -10.92 23.27 -8.14
CA GLY A 625 -12.18 23.97 -7.94
C GLY A 625 -12.80 23.78 -6.55
N ILE A 626 -12.11 23.18 -5.59
CA ILE A 626 -12.63 23.02 -4.22
C ILE A 626 -12.29 24.27 -3.41
N LYS A 627 -13.34 24.93 -2.88
CA LYS A 627 -13.15 26.05 -1.96
C LYS A 627 -12.40 25.57 -0.72
N THR A 628 -11.32 26.23 -0.34
CA THR A 628 -10.43 25.75 0.70
C THR A 628 -10.14 26.83 1.74
N HIS A 629 -10.24 26.49 3.01
CA HIS A 629 -9.77 27.30 4.13
C HIS A 629 -8.40 26.81 4.57
N LEU A 630 -7.39 27.68 4.55
CA LEU A 630 -6.06 27.41 5.10
C LEU A 630 -5.91 28.17 6.42
N VAL A 631 -5.83 27.46 7.54
CA VAL A 631 -5.70 28.05 8.88
C VAL A 631 -4.26 27.94 9.34
N GLU A 632 -3.66 29.08 9.69
CA GLU A 632 -2.29 29.17 10.18
C GLU A 632 -2.25 29.97 11.50
N LYS A 633 -1.50 29.43 12.47
CA LYS A 633 -1.40 30.00 13.81
C LYS A 633 -0.55 31.27 13.85
N SER A 634 0.43 31.39 12.96
CA SER A 634 1.33 32.54 12.87
C SER A 634 0.80 33.62 11.92
N ASP A 635 1.54 34.72 11.84
CA ASP A 635 1.25 35.87 10.98
C ASP A 635 1.71 35.67 9.53
N ARG A 636 2.29 34.52 9.18
CA ARG A 636 2.81 34.24 7.84
C ARG A 636 2.79 32.75 7.49
N LEU A 637 2.77 32.46 6.19
CA LEU A 637 2.90 31.10 5.66
C LEU A 637 4.37 30.71 5.44
N GLY A 638 4.60 29.42 5.18
CA GLY A 638 5.90 28.85 4.77
C GLY A 638 6.52 27.89 5.79
N GLY A 639 6.21 28.06 7.07
CA GLY A 639 6.68 27.17 8.14
C GLY A 639 8.22 27.12 8.24
N HIS A 640 8.76 25.94 8.57
CA HIS A 640 10.21 25.76 8.73
C HIS A 640 10.99 25.93 7.41
N ALA A 641 10.38 25.62 6.25
CA ALA A 641 11.05 25.79 4.96
C ALA A 641 11.33 27.26 4.61
N ALA A 642 10.59 28.20 5.20
CA ALA A 642 10.80 29.63 4.97
C ALA A 642 11.91 30.25 5.85
N ASN A 643 12.16 29.66 7.03
CA ASN A 643 12.98 30.29 8.06
C ASN A 643 14.14 29.43 8.57
N GLY A 644 14.23 28.15 8.19
CA GLY A 644 15.25 27.22 8.71
C GLY A 644 15.87 26.29 7.67
N LEU A 645 15.58 26.50 6.39
CA LEU A 645 16.16 25.74 5.28
C LEU A 645 16.54 26.73 4.16
N HIS A 646 17.83 26.81 3.86
CA HIS A 646 18.39 27.73 2.88
C HIS A 646 18.82 27.04 1.59
N TYR A 647 19.21 25.76 1.69
CA TYR A 647 19.55 24.94 0.51
C TYR A 647 19.31 23.45 0.80
N THR A 648 19.04 22.68 -0.24
CA THR A 648 18.97 21.22 -0.15
C THR A 648 20.31 20.57 -0.53
N ILE A 649 20.47 19.27 -0.25
CA ILE A 649 21.72 18.54 -0.56
C ILE A 649 21.99 18.43 -2.07
N ASP A 650 20.92 18.50 -2.86
CA ASP A 650 20.90 18.53 -4.32
C ASP A 650 20.93 19.96 -4.90
N GLY A 651 21.05 21.00 -4.05
CA GLY A 651 21.25 22.38 -4.46
C GLY A 651 19.99 23.15 -4.85
N LEU A 652 18.80 22.65 -4.50
CA LEU A 652 17.54 23.37 -4.71
C LEU A 652 17.35 24.49 -3.68
N ASP A 653 16.54 25.49 -4.03
CA ASP A 653 16.24 26.69 -3.25
C ASP A 653 14.86 26.59 -2.55
N PRO A 654 14.81 26.27 -1.24
CA PRO A 654 13.56 26.18 -0.49
C PRO A 654 12.85 27.54 -0.35
N ALA A 655 13.60 28.65 -0.29
CA ALA A 655 13.02 29.98 -0.15
C ALA A 655 12.27 30.37 -1.44
N GLY A 656 12.88 30.11 -2.60
CA GLY A 656 12.23 30.26 -3.91
C GLY A 656 10.93 29.47 -4.03
N LEU A 657 10.91 28.22 -3.55
CA LEU A 657 9.69 27.40 -3.49
C LEU A 657 8.61 28.06 -2.62
N VAL A 658 8.95 28.53 -1.42
CA VAL A 658 7.99 29.18 -0.52
C VAL A 658 7.43 30.46 -1.15
N SER A 659 8.28 31.28 -1.76
CA SER A 659 7.88 32.49 -2.48
C SER A 659 6.93 32.16 -3.63
N GLU A 660 7.20 31.10 -4.41
CA GLU A 660 6.33 30.67 -5.49
C GLU A 660 4.96 30.20 -4.96
N LEU A 661 4.94 29.42 -3.87
CA LEU A 661 3.70 28.94 -3.27
C LEU A 661 2.87 30.11 -2.70
N ASN A 662 3.50 31.08 -2.04
CA ASN A 662 2.81 32.28 -1.55
C ASN A 662 2.16 33.06 -2.70
N ARG A 663 2.91 33.31 -3.79
CA ARG A 663 2.36 33.99 -4.98
C ARG A 663 1.14 33.25 -5.54
N LYS A 664 1.23 31.92 -5.68
CA LYS A 664 0.09 31.11 -6.16
C LYS A 664 -1.11 31.18 -5.22
N ILE A 665 -0.88 31.23 -3.90
CA ILE A 665 -1.95 31.33 -2.90
C ILE A 665 -2.66 32.68 -3.01
N GLU A 666 -1.91 33.77 -3.15
CA GLU A 666 -2.46 35.13 -3.30
C GLU A 666 -3.31 35.28 -4.58
N GLU A 667 -2.92 34.60 -5.65
CA GLU A 667 -3.65 34.60 -6.94
C GLU A 667 -4.89 33.68 -6.95
N GLN A 668 -5.04 32.79 -5.96
CA GLN A 668 -6.03 31.71 -5.99
C GLN A 668 -7.37 32.12 -5.36
N ARG A 669 -8.39 32.25 -6.20
CA ARG A 669 -9.74 32.70 -5.81
C ARG A 669 -10.54 31.71 -4.98
N ASN A 670 -10.21 30.41 -5.07
CA ASN A 670 -10.89 29.37 -4.30
C ASN A 670 -10.25 29.14 -2.92
N LEU A 671 -9.25 29.94 -2.53
CA LEU A 671 -8.50 29.75 -1.29
C LEU A 671 -8.73 30.95 -0.35
N THR A 672 -9.04 30.67 0.90
CA THR A 672 -9.16 31.67 1.97
C THR A 672 -8.15 31.36 3.06
N VAL A 673 -7.23 32.28 3.33
CA VAL A 673 -6.19 32.13 4.35
C VAL A 673 -6.63 32.81 5.64
N HIS A 674 -6.52 32.10 6.75
CA HIS A 674 -6.79 32.57 8.11
C HIS A 674 -5.49 32.57 8.90
N LEU A 675 -4.78 33.69 8.93
CA LEU A 675 -3.57 33.89 9.73
C LEU A 675 -3.93 34.19 11.19
N ASN A 676 -2.98 34.06 12.11
CA ASN A 676 -3.17 34.29 13.54
C ASN A 676 -4.41 33.57 14.09
N SER A 677 -4.66 32.35 13.60
CA SER A 677 -5.90 31.62 13.84
C SER A 677 -5.63 30.20 14.32
N GLU A 678 -6.33 29.78 15.37
CA GLU A 678 -6.18 28.46 15.99
C GLU A 678 -7.49 27.69 15.99
N ILE A 679 -7.42 26.36 15.93
CA ILE A 679 -8.60 25.49 16.05
C ILE A 679 -8.98 25.35 17.53
N ILE A 680 -10.25 25.62 17.85
CA ILE A 680 -10.79 25.42 19.20
C ILE A 680 -11.45 24.04 19.32
N GLY A 681 -12.23 23.66 18.31
CA GLY A 681 -13.00 22.41 18.34
C GLY A 681 -13.56 22.06 16.98
N SER A 682 -13.76 20.78 16.72
CA SER A 682 -14.39 20.30 15.50
C SER A 682 -15.41 19.20 15.80
N LYS A 683 -16.57 19.28 15.18
CA LYS A 683 -17.61 18.24 15.23
C LYS A 683 -17.99 17.81 13.81
N GLY A 684 -18.66 16.66 13.72
CA GLY A 684 -19.13 16.11 12.45
C GLY A 684 -18.27 14.97 11.90
N ALA A 685 -18.58 14.60 10.67
CA ALA A 685 -18.02 13.45 9.95
C ALA A 685 -17.81 13.81 8.47
N LEU A 686 -17.24 12.88 7.70
CA LEU A 686 -16.97 13.06 6.26
C LEU A 686 -18.15 13.73 5.55
N GLY A 687 -17.85 14.84 4.85
CA GLY A 687 -18.81 15.63 4.10
C GLY A 687 -19.54 16.72 4.90
N ARG A 688 -19.56 16.64 6.23
CA ARG A 688 -20.38 17.47 7.14
C ARG A 688 -19.64 17.81 8.43
N PHE A 689 -18.50 18.48 8.32
CA PHE A 689 -17.76 18.99 9.47
C PHE A 689 -18.11 20.44 9.74
N THR A 690 -18.10 20.79 11.03
CA THR A 690 -18.08 22.18 11.50
C THR A 690 -16.91 22.35 12.43
N THR A 691 -15.99 23.26 12.09
CA THR A 691 -14.81 23.57 12.90
C THR A 691 -14.86 25.02 13.35
N GLU A 692 -14.64 25.23 14.65
CA GLU A 692 -14.54 26.56 15.23
C GLU A 692 -13.07 26.98 15.30
N ILE A 693 -12.79 28.17 14.77
CA ILE A 693 -11.49 28.82 14.82
C ILE A 693 -11.55 30.07 15.70
N ARG A 694 -10.46 30.34 16.42
CA ARG A 694 -10.24 31.57 17.17
C ARG A 694 -9.20 32.40 16.44
N SER A 695 -9.55 33.61 16.06
CA SER A 695 -8.62 34.64 15.61
C SER A 695 -8.50 35.72 16.69
N SER A 696 -7.55 36.65 16.56
CA SER A 696 -7.38 37.79 17.48
C SER A 696 -8.66 38.59 17.73
N ASP A 697 -9.53 38.69 16.72
CA ASP A 697 -10.67 39.61 16.71
C ASP A 697 -12.05 38.93 16.84
N SER A 698 -12.15 37.61 16.59
CA SER A 698 -13.43 36.87 16.69
C SER A 698 -13.25 35.35 16.64
N ASN A 699 -14.26 34.63 17.13
CA ASN A 699 -14.44 33.20 16.82
C ASN A 699 -15.30 33.05 15.56
N GLN A 700 -14.91 32.13 14.68
CA GLN A 700 -15.64 31.83 13.44
C GLN A 700 -15.90 30.33 13.33
N LYS A 701 -17.05 29.96 12.76
CA LYS A 701 -17.38 28.57 12.43
C LYS A 701 -17.23 28.34 10.93
N LEU A 702 -16.47 27.33 10.57
CA LEU A 702 -16.21 26.93 9.18
C LEU A 702 -16.88 25.58 8.90
N GLU A 703 -17.71 25.53 7.87
CA GLU A 703 -18.32 24.29 7.37
C GLU A 703 -17.49 23.71 6.22
N HIS A 704 -17.17 22.42 6.30
CA HIS A 704 -16.35 21.76 5.28
C HIS A 704 -16.61 20.26 5.19
N GLY A 705 -16.23 19.68 4.05
CA GLY A 705 -16.42 18.27 3.73
C GLY A 705 -15.24 17.39 4.12
N ALA A 706 -14.02 17.95 4.20
CA ALA A 706 -12.84 17.22 4.63
C ALA A 706 -11.79 18.13 5.28
N VAL A 707 -10.90 17.50 6.06
CA VAL A 707 -9.83 18.14 6.82
C VAL A 707 -8.48 17.56 6.42
N ILE A 708 -7.47 18.40 6.26
CA ILE A 708 -6.06 18.01 6.14
C ILE A 708 -5.27 18.61 7.31
N ILE A 709 -4.64 17.77 8.12
CA ILE A 709 -3.76 18.16 9.21
C ILE A 709 -2.32 18.24 8.68
N ALA A 710 -1.74 19.45 8.70
CA ALA A 710 -0.42 19.77 8.17
C ALA A 710 0.35 20.74 9.10
N THR A 711 0.21 20.58 10.41
CA THR A 711 0.80 21.45 11.45
C THR A 711 2.33 21.43 11.52
N GLY A 712 2.95 20.49 10.80
CA GLY A 712 4.39 20.36 10.70
C GLY A 712 5.07 19.89 12.00
N GLY A 713 6.38 20.09 12.03
CA GLY A 713 7.28 19.84 13.15
C GLY A 713 8.34 20.94 13.20
N HIS A 714 9.05 21.02 14.31
CA HIS A 714 10.11 22.01 14.51
C HIS A 714 11.38 21.32 15.02
N GLU A 715 12.50 22.03 14.89
CA GLU A 715 13.77 21.57 15.44
C GLU A 715 13.65 21.26 16.94
N ALA A 716 14.20 20.11 17.34
CA ALA A 716 14.21 19.70 18.72
C ALA A 716 15.25 20.49 19.51
N LYS A 717 14.84 21.00 20.68
CA LYS A 717 15.76 21.66 21.62
C LYS A 717 16.71 20.63 22.25
N THR A 718 17.90 21.08 22.62
CA THR A 718 18.91 20.25 23.30
C THR A 718 19.65 21.04 24.38
N THR A 719 20.18 20.33 25.37
CA THR A 719 21.17 20.82 26.34
C THR A 719 22.39 19.89 26.40
N GLU A 720 22.47 18.90 25.49
CA GLU A 720 23.60 17.97 25.41
C GLU A 720 24.85 18.64 24.83
N TYR A 721 26.01 18.03 25.06
CA TYR A 721 27.29 18.39 24.41
C TYR A 721 27.68 19.87 24.56
N ALA A 722 27.49 20.44 25.75
CA ALA A 722 27.81 21.84 26.08
C ALA A 722 27.06 22.90 25.25
N TYR A 723 25.93 22.54 24.63
CA TYR A 723 25.07 23.51 23.95
C TYR A 723 24.63 24.64 24.91
N GLY A 724 24.73 25.88 24.43
CA GLY A 724 24.48 27.09 25.22
C GLY A 724 25.63 27.55 26.11
N GLN A 725 26.76 26.83 26.15
CA GLN A 725 27.95 27.21 26.94
C GLN A 725 29.03 27.94 26.14
N SER A 726 29.03 27.82 24.80
CA SER A 726 29.91 28.56 23.88
C SER A 726 29.19 28.80 22.56
N GLU A 727 29.47 29.93 21.90
CA GLU A 727 28.87 30.27 20.59
C GLU A 727 29.38 29.40 19.44
N ARG A 728 30.43 28.60 19.68
CA ARG A 728 30.97 27.61 18.73
C ARG A 728 30.24 26.27 18.78
N VAL A 729 29.30 26.09 19.71
CA VAL A 729 28.42 24.92 19.76
C VAL A 729 27.07 25.33 19.22
N VAL A 730 26.76 24.89 18.00
CA VAL A 730 25.55 25.26 17.26
C VAL A 730 24.77 24.02 16.86
N THR A 731 23.48 24.16 16.54
CA THR A 731 22.74 23.10 15.86
C THR A 731 23.03 23.08 14.36
N GLN A 732 22.59 22.05 13.65
CA GLN A 732 22.72 21.99 12.18
C GLN A 732 21.89 23.08 11.47
N VAL A 733 20.77 23.50 12.05
CA VAL A 733 19.93 24.58 11.51
C VAL A 733 20.62 25.93 11.73
N GLU A 734 21.11 26.19 12.94
CA GLU A 734 21.88 27.41 13.26
C GLU A 734 23.16 27.51 12.41
N LEU A 735 23.84 26.38 12.18
CA LEU A 735 25.00 26.32 11.29
C LEU A 735 24.64 26.79 9.87
N GLU A 736 23.56 26.24 9.32
CA GLU A 736 23.10 26.59 7.97
C GLU A 736 22.71 28.07 7.86
N GLU A 737 22.02 28.59 8.87
CA GLU A 737 21.64 30.01 8.96
C GLU A 737 22.88 30.91 9.00
N ARG A 738 23.83 30.64 9.90
CA ARG A 738 25.05 31.45 10.04
C ARG A 738 25.97 31.41 8.82
N LEU A 739 26.07 30.24 8.16
CA LEU A 739 26.82 30.10 6.90
C LEU A 739 26.17 30.92 5.78
N THR A 740 24.84 30.94 5.72
CA THR A 740 24.09 31.66 4.68
C THR A 740 24.09 33.16 4.92
N ALA A 741 23.94 33.60 6.17
CA ALA A 741 23.98 35.00 6.58
C ALA A 741 25.40 35.61 6.49
N GLY A 742 26.44 34.79 6.37
CA GLY A 742 27.83 35.23 6.38
C GLY A 742 28.34 35.60 7.79
N GLU A 743 27.59 35.22 8.83
CA GLU A 743 27.98 35.42 10.24
C GLU A 743 29.09 34.46 10.67
N LEU A 744 29.21 33.31 9.98
CA LEU A 744 30.28 32.34 10.16
C LEU A 744 31.15 32.26 8.91
N ASP A 745 32.42 32.66 9.02
CA ASP A 745 33.38 32.51 7.93
C ASP A 745 33.89 31.07 7.84
N ALA A 746 33.32 30.30 6.90
CA ALA A 746 33.76 28.93 6.65
C ALA A 746 35.23 28.82 6.22
N ALA A 747 35.85 29.89 5.69
CA ALA A 747 37.25 29.89 5.29
C ALA A 747 38.22 29.76 6.48
N THR A 748 37.78 30.12 7.69
CA THR A 748 38.62 30.09 8.90
C THR A 748 38.49 28.80 9.71
N LEU A 749 37.60 27.88 9.32
CA LEU A 749 37.34 26.66 10.06
C LEU A 749 38.37 25.58 9.70
N GLU A 750 39.26 25.20 10.61
CA GLU A 750 40.24 24.13 10.39
C GLU A 750 39.71 22.77 10.86
N ASN A 751 39.10 22.71 12.04
CA ASN A 751 38.53 21.49 12.62
C ASN A 751 37.05 21.67 12.91
N VAL A 752 36.20 20.90 12.23
CA VAL A 752 34.75 20.91 12.45
C VAL A 752 34.31 19.52 12.90
N VAL A 753 33.60 19.46 14.02
CA VAL A 753 33.01 18.21 14.52
C VAL A 753 31.50 18.30 14.42
N MET A 754 30.85 17.25 13.93
CA MET A 754 29.40 17.14 13.86
C MET A 754 28.94 15.90 14.61
N ILE A 755 28.04 16.05 15.59
CA ILE A 755 27.51 14.91 16.37
C ILE A 755 26.11 14.59 15.88
N GLN A 756 25.90 13.35 15.42
CA GLN A 756 24.61 12.88 14.95
C GLN A 756 23.70 12.41 16.08
N CYS A 757 22.40 12.31 15.79
CA CYS A 757 21.41 11.70 16.68
C CYS A 757 21.31 12.36 18.07
N VAL A 758 21.48 13.67 18.17
CA VAL A 758 21.43 14.40 19.45
C VAL A 758 20.01 14.35 20.03
N GLY A 759 19.87 13.68 21.18
CA GLY A 759 18.61 13.36 21.84
C GLY A 759 17.62 12.52 21.03
N SER A 760 18.09 11.79 20.01
CA SER A 760 17.26 10.95 19.14
C SER A 760 17.77 9.52 19.06
N ARG A 761 16.87 8.56 18.80
CA ARG A 761 17.14 7.12 18.81
C ARG A 761 17.73 6.67 20.16
N GLU A 762 17.16 7.10 21.27
CA GLU A 762 17.64 6.75 22.62
C GLU A 762 16.47 6.59 23.59
N LYS A 763 16.57 5.58 24.47
CA LYS A 763 15.52 5.24 25.42
C LYS A 763 15.30 6.37 26.43
N GLY A 764 14.05 6.72 26.67
CA GLY A 764 13.70 7.82 27.60
C GLY A 764 13.96 9.23 27.05
N ALA A 765 14.39 9.35 25.79
CA ALA A 765 14.42 10.58 25.01
C ALA A 765 13.48 10.42 23.80
N ARG A 766 13.91 10.81 22.59
CA ARG A 766 13.14 10.56 21.35
C ARG A 766 13.49 9.20 20.79
N GLU A 767 12.57 8.23 20.85
CA GLU A 767 12.81 6.85 20.39
C GLU A 767 12.59 6.66 18.89
N TYR A 768 12.95 7.65 18.07
CA TYR A 768 12.78 7.63 16.61
C TYR A 768 13.94 8.30 15.86
N CYS A 769 14.09 7.94 14.58
CA CYS A 769 14.97 8.63 13.65
C CYS A 769 14.26 9.85 13.06
N SER A 770 14.91 11.02 13.05
CA SER A 770 14.34 12.22 12.40
C SER A 770 14.59 12.30 10.90
N ARG A 771 15.24 11.29 10.29
CA ARG A 771 15.37 11.08 8.83
C ARG A 771 16.13 12.15 8.04
N ILE A 772 16.28 13.36 8.56
CA ILE A 772 16.86 14.54 7.87
C ILE A 772 18.27 14.89 8.35
N CYS A 773 18.61 14.59 9.62
CA CYS A 773 19.83 15.07 10.30
C CYS A 773 21.12 14.64 9.58
N CYS A 774 21.17 13.39 9.11
CA CYS A 774 22.32 12.87 8.37
C CYS A 774 22.54 13.61 7.04
N ALA A 775 21.47 13.93 6.31
CA ALA A 775 21.57 14.69 5.06
C ALA A 775 21.92 16.17 5.32
N ALA A 776 21.39 16.76 6.40
CA ALA A 776 21.72 18.11 6.84
C ALA A 776 23.21 18.26 7.15
N ALA A 777 23.80 17.31 7.88
CA ALA A 777 25.23 17.31 8.16
C ALA A 777 26.08 17.21 6.89
N LEU A 778 25.68 16.39 5.91
CA LEU A 778 26.41 16.26 4.64
C LEU A 778 26.37 17.55 3.83
N LYS A 779 25.19 18.18 3.66
CA LYS A 779 25.11 19.47 2.94
C LYS A 779 25.86 20.59 3.69
N ASN A 780 25.75 20.61 5.02
CA ASN A 780 26.61 21.25 6.01
C ASN A 780 28.09 21.25 5.61
N ALA A 781 28.62 20.04 5.58
CA ALA A 781 30.01 19.77 5.34
C ALA A 781 30.45 20.18 3.93
N PHE A 782 29.63 19.93 2.90
CA PHE A 782 29.94 20.35 1.54
C PHE A 782 30.06 21.87 1.41
N LYS A 783 29.18 22.65 2.06
CA LYS A 783 29.29 24.12 2.06
C LYS A 783 30.55 24.63 2.72
N ILE A 784 31.00 23.97 3.79
CA ILE A 784 32.28 24.29 4.43
C ILE A 784 33.43 23.98 3.47
N LEU A 785 33.45 22.79 2.86
CA LEU A 785 34.52 22.38 1.93
C LEU A 785 34.56 23.21 0.64
N GLU A 786 33.42 23.71 0.16
CA GLU A 786 33.34 24.65 -0.96
C GLU A 786 34.13 25.94 -0.68
N LYS A 787 34.21 26.38 0.59
CA LYS A 787 34.92 27.58 1.02
C LYS A 787 36.32 27.29 1.56
N ASN A 788 36.50 26.17 2.25
CA ASN A 788 37.78 25.70 2.76
C ASN A 788 37.99 24.19 2.45
N PRO A 789 38.61 23.86 1.30
CA PRO A 789 38.91 22.47 0.95
C PRO A 789 39.89 21.77 1.90
N ALA A 790 40.61 22.51 2.76
CA ALA A 790 41.54 21.97 3.73
C ALA A 790 40.92 21.70 5.12
N ALA A 791 39.64 22.07 5.32
CA ALA A 791 38.95 21.84 6.58
C ALA A 791 38.86 20.34 6.91
N ARG A 792 39.20 19.96 8.14
CA ARG A 792 39.07 18.60 8.67
C ARG A 792 37.72 18.46 9.34
N ILE A 793 36.83 17.68 8.71
CA ILE A 793 35.46 17.47 9.18
C ILE A 793 35.32 16.06 9.74
N TYR A 794 34.85 15.95 10.98
CA TYR A 794 34.56 14.71 11.68
C TYR A 794 33.06 14.61 11.92
N ILE A 795 32.41 13.54 11.46
CA ILE A 795 31.00 13.26 11.71
C ILE A 795 30.91 12.03 12.62
N LEU A 796 30.54 12.26 13.88
CA LEU A 796 30.34 11.21 14.88
C LEU A 796 28.91 10.66 14.74
N ASN A 797 28.76 9.37 14.42
CA ASN A 797 27.45 8.80 14.09
C ASN A 797 27.28 7.35 14.55
N ARG A 798 26.05 6.94 14.87
CA ARG A 798 25.73 5.50 15.03
C ARG A 798 25.58 4.81 13.68
N ASP A 799 24.64 5.30 12.87
CA ASP A 799 24.40 4.84 11.50
C ASP A 799 24.15 6.05 10.61
N MET A 800 24.71 6.05 9.39
CA MET A 800 24.36 7.07 8.41
C MET A 800 23.07 6.69 7.68
N MET A 801 22.02 7.47 7.90
CA MET A 801 20.68 7.28 7.32
C MET A 801 20.57 7.85 5.89
N THR A 802 21.56 7.57 5.05
CA THR A 802 21.63 8.05 3.65
C THR A 802 21.01 7.06 2.68
N TYR A 803 19.72 6.76 2.87
CA TYR A 803 18.93 5.82 2.05
C TYR A 803 18.71 6.30 0.60
N GLY A 804 18.29 5.40 -0.28
CA GLY A 804 18.10 5.72 -1.69
C GLY A 804 19.38 6.24 -2.35
N PHE A 805 19.24 7.31 -3.12
CA PHE A 805 20.35 7.99 -3.79
C PHE A 805 21.11 8.96 -2.87
N LEU A 806 20.70 9.16 -1.61
CA LEU A 806 21.50 9.93 -0.64
C LEU A 806 22.86 9.28 -0.38
N GLU A 807 22.99 7.97 -0.60
CA GLU A 807 24.26 7.24 -0.50
C GLU A 807 25.35 7.77 -1.45
N LYS A 808 24.97 8.35 -2.60
CA LYS A 808 25.94 8.97 -3.52
C LYS A 808 26.65 10.13 -2.84
N TYR A 809 25.91 10.97 -2.12
CA TYR A 809 26.48 12.06 -1.34
C TYR A 809 27.33 11.55 -0.19
N TYR A 810 26.91 10.48 0.50
CA TYR A 810 27.77 9.88 1.53
C TYR A 810 29.08 9.32 0.95
N THR A 811 29.03 8.74 -0.24
CA THR A 811 30.20 8.25 -0.95
C THR A 811 31.12 9.39 -1.39
N ARG A 812 30.54 10.48 -1.91
CA ARG A 812 31.26 11.72 -2.23
C ARG A 812 31.95 12.30 -1.00
N ALA A 813 31.24 12.45 0.12
CA ALA A 813 31.77 12.99 1.36
C ALA A 813 33.02 12.24 1.86
N ARG A 814 32.97 10.90 1.83
CA ARG A 814 34.15 10.07 2.15
C ARG A 814 35.30 10.26 1.16
N GLY A 815 34.98 10.47 -0.12
CA GLY A 815 35.97 10.76 -1.16
C GLY A 815 36.63 12.13 -1.03
N GLU A 816 35.93 13.10 -0.46
CA GLU A 816 36.41 14.45 -0.15
C GLU A 816 37.14 14.56 1.20
N GLY A 817 37.34 13.43 1.91
CA GLY A 817 38.13 13.39 3.13
C GLY A 817 37.36 13.64 4.43
N ILE A 818 36.02 13.71 4.40
CA ILE A 818 35.21 13.78 5.61
C ILE A 818 35.32 12.44 6.36
N MET A 819 35.67 12.51 7.64
CA MET A 819 35.85 11.34 8.52
C MET A 819 34.53 11.00 9.21
N PHE A 820 34.16 9.72 9.21
CA PHE A 820 32.94 9.21 9.86
C PHE A 820 33.35 8.25 10.96
N ILE A 821 32.99 8.55 12.20
CA ILE A 821 33.42 7.81 13.37
C ILE A 821 32.21 7.26 14.09
N ASN A 822 32.19 5.95 14.30
CA ASN A 822 31.08 5.30 14.99
C ASN A 822 31.24 5.33 16.51
N TYR A 823 30.15 5.67 17.19
CA TYR A 823 30.06 5.61 18.65
C TYR A 823 28.84 4.76 19.04
N GLU A 824 28.83 4.23 20.25
CA GLU A 824 27.72 3.46 20.81
C GLU A 824 27.03 4.24 21.94
N LEU A 825 25.80 3.88 22.32
CA LEU A 825 25.05 4.63 23.34
C LEU A 825 25.68 4.57 24.74
N ASP A 826 26.36 3.47 25.07
CA ASP A 826 27.11 3.30 26.30
C ASP A 826 28.48 4.01 26.28
N GLN A 827 28.94 4.44 25.10
CA GLN A 827 30.18 5.18 24.88
C GLN A 827 29.96 6.41 24.01
N LYS A 828 29.09 7.32 24.47
CA LYS A 828 28.82 8.60 23.80
C LYS A 828 30.07 9.50 23.77
N PRO A 829 30.21 10.36 22.74
CA PRO A 829 31.19 11.43 22.75
C PRO A 829 31.04 12.32 23.98
N GLN A 830 32.12 12.92 24.46
CA GLN A 830 32.12 13.87 25.56
C GLN A 830 32.61 15.23 25.04
N VAL A 831 32.02 16.31 25.53
CA VAL A 831 32.34 17.67 25.09
C VAL A 831 32.59 18.54 26.31
N GLU A 832 33.76 19.18 26.32
CA GLU A 832 34.18 20.16 27.31
C GLU A 832 34.55 21.47 26.59
N ILE A 833 34.36 22.62 27.23
CA ILE A 833 34.80 23.90 26.67
C ILE A 833 36.16 24.24 27.28
N VAL A 834 37.19 24.34 26.44
CA VAL A 834 38.57 24.69 26.83
C VAL A 834 39.02 25.85 25.96
N ASP A 835 39.43 26.97 26.58
CA ASP A 835 39.83 28.20 25.89
C ASP A 835 38.80 28.68 24.84
N ASP A 836 37.52 28.64 25.21
CA ASP A 836 36.37 29.00 24.37
C ASP A 836 36.21 28.14 23.08
N LYS A 837 36.87 26.98 23.03
CA LYS A 837 36.70 25.98 21.98
C LYS A 837 36.15 24.66 22.54
N PRO A 838 35.22 23.98 21.83
CA PRO A 838 34.79 22.65 22.18
C PRO A 838 35.91 21.62 21.96
N LEU A 839 36.35 20.98 23.04
CA LEU A 839 37.18 19.79 23.03
C LEU A 839 36.26 18.57 23.01
N VAL A 840 36.25 17.83 21.89
CA VAL A 840 35.42 16.64 21.72
C VAL A 840 36.25 15.38 21.90
N LYS A 841 35.87 14.55 22.88
CA LYS A 841 36.53 13.27 23.20
C LYS A 841 35.65 12.12 22.74
N PHE A 842 36.21 11.14 22.03
CA PHE A 842 35.48 9.95 21.57
C PHE A 842 36.45 8.78 21.36
N THR A 843 35.94 7.55 21.36
CA THR A 843 36.73 6.36 21.02
C THR A 843 36.61 6.07 19.53
N ASP A 844 37.73 5.92 18.83
CA ASP A 844 37.71 5.50 17.43
C ASP A 844 37.59 3.95 17.35
N PRO A 845 36.57 3.41 16.66
CA PRO A 845 36.32 1.97 16.62
C PRO A 845 37.29 1.21 15.71
N VAL A 846 38.09 1.89 14.90
CA VAL A 846 39.11 1.26 14.04
C VAL A 846 40.46 1.21 14.76
N LEU A 847 40.87 2.31 15.37
CA LEU A 847 42.10 2.43 16.14
C LEU A 847 41.98 1.82 17.55
N GLN A 848 40.75 1.61 18.04
CA GLN A 848 40.47 1.09 19.37
C GLN A 848 41.11 1.94 20.49
N MET A 849 41.10 3.26 20.31
CA MET A 849 41.73 4.20 21.23
C MET A 849 40.92 5.49 21.39
N PRO A 850 41.00 6.14 22.57
CA PRO A 850 40.40 7.46 22.76
C PRO A 850 41.14 8.51 21.92
N LEU A 851 40.39 9.37 21.25
CA LEU A 851 40.86 10.52 20.51
C LEU A 851 40.22 11.79 21.06
N GLU A 852 40.95 12.90 20.93
CA GLU A 852 40.47 14.23 21.29
C GLU A 852 40.66 15.18 20.12
N VAL A 853 39.62 15.96 19.82
CA VAL A 853 39.64 16.97 18.75
C VAL A 853 39.19 18.30 19.32
N THR A 854 40.09 19.28 19.35
CA THR A 854 39.73 20.68 19.59
C THR A 854 39.09 21.24 18.32
N ALA A 855 37.78 21.44 18.35
CA ALA A 855 37.03 21.91 17.20
C ALA A 855 36.90 23.44 17.20
N ASP A 856 37.05 24.05 16.03
CA ASP A 856 36.70 25.46 15.82
C ASP A 856 35.18 25.65 15.80
N LEU A 857 34.45 24.58 15.48
CA LEU A 857 33.00 24.54 15.47
C LEU A 857 32.49 23.12 15.77
N LEU A 858 31.51 23.03 16.66
CA LEU A 858 30.76 21.82 16.95
C LEU A 858 29.31 21.98 16.49
N ALA A 859 28.88 21.15 15.54
CA ALA A 859 27.51 21.15 15.03
C ALA A 859 26.70 19.96 15.54
N LEU A 860 25.61 20.23 16.25
CA LEU A 860 24.73 19.24 16.85
C LEU A 860 23.57 18.94 15.92
N ALA A 861 23.45 17.68 15.47
CA ALA A 861 22.36 17.25 14.62
C ALA A 861 21.15 16.83 15.49
N THR A 862 20.42 17.84 15.93
CA THR A 862 19.14 17.74 16.63
C THR A 862 18.07 17.14 15.72
N GLY A 863 17.12 16.43 16.34
CA GLY A 863 15.97 15.86 15.63
C GLY A 863 14.88 16.88 15.30
N ILE A 864 13.78 16.39 14.74
CA ILE A 864 12.52 17.15 14.61
C ILE A 864 11.54 16.62 15.65
N GLN A 865 10.83 17.52 16.33
CA GLN A 865 9.80 17.21 17.31
C GLN A 865 8.44 17.79 16.92
N PRO A 866 7.33 17.14 17.31
CA PRO A 866 6.00 17.66 17.05
C PRO A 866 5.71 18.88 17.93
N PRO A 867 4.86 19.83 17.47
CA PRO A 867 4.37 20.91 18.32
C PRO A 867 3.60 20.38 19.54
N SER A 868 3.79 20.98 20.72
CA SER A 868 3.01 20.63 21.92
C SER A 868 1.50 20.88 21.74
N SER A 869 1.14 21.82 20.87
CA SER A 869 -0.26 22.10 20.48
C SER A 869 -0.95 20.92 19.77
N ASN A 870 -0.21 19.88 19.35
CA ASN A 870 -0.80 18.69 18.73
C ASN A 870 -1.77 17.97 19.67
N GLU A 871 -1.53 17.96 21.00
CA GLU A 871 -2.43 17.32 21.96
C GLU A 871 -3.83 17.96 21.93
N GLN A 872 -3.88 19.29 22.03
CA GLN A 872 -5.13 20.04 21.94
C GLN A 872 -5.81 19.83 20.59
N LEU A 873 -5.05 19.89 19.48
CA LEU A 873 -5.60 19.70 18.14
C LEU A 873 -6.14 18.28 17.93
N ALA A 874 -5.42 17.27 18.42
CA ALA A 874 -5.84 15.87 18.40
C ALA A 874 -7.13 15.68 19.18
N GLN A 875 -7.27 16.32 20.36
CA GLN A 875 -8.51 16.32 21.11
C GLN A 875 -9.66 17.00 20.35
N SER A 876 -9.41 18.17 19.75
CA SER A 876 -10.41 18.93 18.98
C SER A 876 -10.99 18.15 17.79
N PHE A 877 -10.20 17.29 17.16
CA PHE A 877 -10.63 16.45 16.03
C PHE A 877 -10.93 14.99 16.40
N GLY A 878 -10.61 14.54 17.62
CA GLY A 878 -10.71 13.14 18.04
C GLY A 878 -9.74 12.23 17.28
N LEU A 879 -8.46 12.64 17.18
CA LEU A 879 -7.42 11.95 16.43
C LEU A 879 -6.40 11.30 17.37
N PRO A 880 -5.86 10.12 17.02
CA PRO A 880 -4.80 9.48 17.79
C PRO A 880 -3.44 10.15 17.56
N LEU A 881 -2.63 10.17 18.62
CA LEU A 881 -1.19 10.49 18.56
C LEU A 881 -0.37 9.23 18.87
N THR A 882 0.83 9.19 18.31
CA THR A 882 1.91 8.28 18.73
C THR A 882 2.39 8.61 20.15
N SER A 883 3.16 7.72 20.78
CA SER A 883 3.85 8.00 22.06
C SER A 883 4.72 9.25 22.02
N GLU A 884 5.21 9.60 20.82
CA GLU A 884 6.12 10.72 20.58
C GLU A 884 5.39 12.05 20.29
N GLY A 885 4.06 12.06 20.24
CA GLY A 885 3.24 13.26 20.00
C GLY A 885 3.00 13.62 18.52
N PHE A 886 3.49 12.80 17.57
CA PHE A 886 3.09 12.92 16.16
C PHE A 886 1.71 12.30 15.93
N PHE A 887 0.98 12.76 14.92
CA PHE A 887 -0.32 12.18 14.56
C PHE A 887 -0.17 10.74 14.05
N GLN A 888 -1.02 9.83 14.50
CA GLN A 888 -1.04 8.44 14.03
C GLN A 888 -1.97 8.30 12.82
N GLU A 889 -1.41 7.85 11.70
CA GLU A 889 -2.13 7.46 10.49
C GLU A 889 -3.02 6.23 10.71
N ALA A 890 -3.90 5.97 9.74
CA ALA A 890 -4.84 4.85 9.81
C ALA A 890 -4.15 3.48 9.72
N ASP A 891 -3.14 3.39 8.85
CA ASP A 891 -2.30 2.22 8.64
C ASP A 891 -0.97 2.65 8.01
N SER A 892 0.14 2.19 8.58
CA SER A 892 1.49 2.64 8.22
C SER A 892 1.93 2.30 6.80
N LYS A 893 1.29 1.32 6.14
CA LYS A 893 1.59 0.93 4.75
C LYS A 893 0.48 1.26 3.78
N TRP A 894 -0.75 0.99 4.14
CA TRP A 894 -1.87 0.96 3.19
C TRP A 894 -2.67 2.25 3.17
N ARG A 895 -2.65 3.02 4.26
CA ARG A 895 -3.38 4.29 4.42
C ARG A 895 -2.50 5.33 5.14
N PRO A 896 -1.30 5.66 4.59
CA PRO A 896 -0.30 6.48 5.29
C PRO A 896 -0.62 7.99 5.35
N VAL A 897 -1.64 8.45 4.64
CA VAL A 897 -2.07 9.87 4.59
C VAL A 897 -3.48 10.08 5.12
N GLU A 898 -4.09 9.05 5.71
CA GLU A 898 -5.47 9.07 6.19
C GLU A 898 -5.50 8.81 7.69
N PHE A 899 -6.54 9.28 8.37
CA PHE A 899 -6.88 8.83 9.71
C PHE A 899 -7.94 7.71 9.69
N LYS A 900 -8.07 7.00 10.82
CA LYS A 900 -9.19 6.05 11.00
C LYS A 900 -10.54 6.79 10.96
N LYS A 901 -10.58 8.03 11.45
CA LYS A 901 -11.70 8.95 11.28
C LYS A 901 -11.77 9.40 9.82
N LEU A 902 -12.82 8.96 9.12
CA LEU A 902 -13.02 9.25 7.69
C LEU A 902 -13.17 10.75 7.43
N GLY A 903 -12.63 11.23 6.31
CA GLY A 903 -12.65 12.64 5.93
C GLY A 903 -11.58 13.51 6.59
N VAL A 904 -10.69 12.91 7.39
CA VAL A 904 -9.52 13.59 7.96
C VAL A 904 -8.26 12.94 7.38
N PHE A 905 -7.35 13.77 6.88
CA PHE A 905 -6.11 13.40 6.21
C PHE A 905 -4.89 14.06 6.86
N LEU A 906 -3.71 13.55 6.56
CA LEU A 906 -2.46 13.90 7.22
C LEU A 906 -1.36 14.15 6.19
N ALA A 907 -0.60 15.24 6.36
CA ALA A 907 0.46 15.62 5.43
C ALA A 907 1.67 16.28 6.11
N GLY A 908 2.84 16.02 5.54
CA GLY A 908 4.11 16.63 5.92
C GLY A 908 4.58 16.20 7.31
N THR A 909 5.36 17.06 7.96
CA THR A 909 6.01 16.71 9.24
C THR A 909 5.07 16.60 10.43
N ALA A 910 3.77 16.87 10.26
CA ALA A 910 2.74 16.50 11.23
C ALA A 910 2.62 14.97 11.39
N HIS A 911 2.93 14.21 10.34
CA HIS A 911 2.95 12.74 10.34
C HIS A 911 4.15 12.17 11.09
N SER A 912 5.34 12.64 10.73
CA SER A 912 6.64 12.25 11.24
C SER A 912 7.72 13.11 10.58
N PRO A 913 8.98 13.12 11.06
CA PRO A 913 10.07 13.79 10.37
C PRO A 913 10.25 13.27 8.93
N LEU A 914 10.27 14.18 7.95
CA LEU A 914 10.25 13.87 6.51
C LEU A 914 11.05 14.91 5.72
N PRO A 915 11.74 14.52 4.63
CA PRO A 915 12.32 15.46 3.67
C PRO A 915 11.28 16.36 3.00
N LEU A 916 11.74 17.50 2.47
CA LEU A 916 10.89 18.52 1.82
C LEU A 916 10.09 17.96 0.62
N ASN A 917 10.76 17.30 -0.32
CA ASN A 917 10.14 16.73 -1.52
C ASN A 917 9.12 15.63 -1.18
N GLU A 918 9.35 14.84 -0.14
CA GLU A 918 8.38 13.86 0.35
C GLU A 918 7.19 14.51 1.07
N SER A 919 7.41 15.61 1.78
CA SER A 919 6.33 16.38 2.41
C SER A 919 5.38 16.95 1.37
N LEU A 920 5.90 17.43 0.23
CA LEU A 920 5.09 17.92 -0.90
C LEU A 920 4.33 16.77 -1.58
N MET A 921 4.97 15.63 -1.79
CA MET A 921 4.31 14.43 -2.33
C MET A 921 3.18 13.94 -1.42
N GLN A 922 3.41 13.89 -0.10
CA GLN A 922 2.40 13.47 0.87
C GLN A 922 1.23 14.47 0.94
N ALA A 923 1.51 15.77 0.82
CA ALA A 923 0.48 16.81 0.73
C ALA A 923 -0.40 16.65 -0.51
N GLU A 924 0.21 16.35 -1.66
CA GLU A 924 -0.53 16.06 -2.90
C GLU A 924 -1.40 14.80 -2.75
N ALA A 925 -0.87 13.76 -2.12
CA ALA A 925 -1.64 12.55 -1.82
C ALA A 925 -2.84 12.83 -0.90
N ALA A 926 -2.64 13.59 0.18
CA ALA A 926 -3.72 13.99 1.09
C ALA A 926 -4.79 14.83 0.38
N ALA A 927 -4.38 15.76 -0.50
CA ALA A 927 -5.28 16.56 -1.33
C ALA A 927 -6.09 15.69 -2.29
N GLN A 928 -5.48 14.71 -2.96
CA GLN A 928 -6.21 13.79 -3.84
C GLN A 928 -7.22 12.93 -3.06
N LYS A 929 -6.87 12.42 -1.87
CA LYS A 929 -7.82 11.70 -1.02
C LYS A 929 -9.00 12.59 -0.61
N ALA A 930 -8.73 13.81 -0.15
CA ALA A 930 -9.78 14.76 0.19
C ALA A 930 -10.67 15.09 -1.03
N TYR A 931 -10.06 15.32 -2.19
CA TYR A 931 -10.75 15.57 -3.45
C TYR A 931 -11.65 14.40 -3.87
N ALA A 932 -11.17 13.15 -3.76
CA ALA A 932 -11.95 11.97 -4.12
C ALA A 932 -13.29 11.88 -3.35
N HIS A 933 -13.31 12.34 -2.11
CA HIS A 933 -14.54 12.42 -1.32
C HIS A 933 -15.35 13.68 -1.59
N ILE A 934 -14.72 14.87 -1.56
CA ILE A 934 -15.44 16.15 -1.67
C ILE A 934 -16.01 16.33 -3.07
N SER A 935 -15.30 15.90 -4.11
CA SER A 935 -15.71 16.14 -5.49
C SER A 935 -17.02 15.44 -5.88
N ARG A 936 -17.53 14.54 -5.03
CA ARG A 936 -18.88 14.00 -5.09
C ARG A 936 -19.84 14.97 -4.40
N ARG A 937 -20.95 15.33 -5.03
CA ARG A 937 -21.95 16.23 -4.38
C ARG A 937 -22.66 15.57 -3.20
N THR A 938 -22.71 14.25 -3.19
CA THR A 938 -23.34 13.45 -2.16
C THR A 938 -22.49 12.23 -1.79
N ILE A 939 -22.60 11.79 -0.54
CA ILE A 939 -22.08 10.50 -0.07
C ILE A 939 -23.22 9.50 -0.16
N GLN A 940 -23.03 8.45 -0.95
CA GLN A 940 -23.89 7.28 -0.90
C GLN A 940 -23.55 6.49 0.36
N THR A 941 -24.48 6.39 1.30
CA THR A 941 -24.33 5.52 2.48
C THR A 941 -24.31 4.06 2.03
N ALA A 942 -23.68 3.19 2.83
CA ALA A 942 -23.89 1.76 2.65
C ALA A 942 -25.39 1.44 2.76
N ARG A 943 -25.90 0.46 1.99
CA ARG A 943 -27.30 0.02 2.13
C ARG A 943 -27.50 -0.74 3.43
N ALA A 944 -26.54 -1.60 3.76
CA ALA A 944 -26.49 -2.26 5.06
C ALA A 944 -25.75 -1.37 6.05
N VAL A 945 -26.47 -0.85 7.04
CA VAL A 945 -25.90 -0.19 8.22
C VAL A 945 -26.43 -0.83 9.48
N SER A 946 -25.75 -0.59 10.59
CA SER A 946 -26.24 -1.04 11.88
C SER A 946 -27.27 -0.06 12.45
N LYS A 947 -28.32 -0.57 13.08
CA LYS A 947 -29.36 0.21 13.76
C LYS A 947 -29.30 -0.03 15.27
N VAL A 948 -29.90 0.88 16.04
CA VAL A 948 -30.22 0.68 17.45
C VAL A 948 -31.74 0.73 17.64
N HIS A 949 -32.27 -0.28 18.32
CA HIS A 949 -33.63 -0.32 18.82
C HIS A 949 -33.67 0.40 20.18
N ASP A 950 -33.92 1.71 20.16
CA ASP A 950 -33.82 2.57 21.34
C ASP A 950 -34.72 2.11 22.51
N ALA A 951 -35.89 1.54 22.20
CA ALA A 951 -36.84 1.00 23.17
C ALA A 951 -36.26 -0.08 24.10
N ILE A 952 -35.25 -0.83 23.64
CA ILE A 952 -34.60 -1.91 24.41
C ILE A 952 -33.11 -1.60 24.71
N CYS A 953 -32.63 -0.42 24.32
CA CYS A 953 -31.25 -0.01 24.55
C CYS A 953 -31.06 0.41 26.02
N ALA A 954 -30.15 -0.22 26.76
CA ALA A 954 -29.80 0.23 28.12
C ALA A 954 -28.84 1.43 28.16
N ARG A 955 -28.48 2.02 27.01
CA ARG A 955 -27.47 3.09 26.90
C ARG A 955 -26.13 2.78 27.59
N CYS A 956 -25.74 1.51 27.66
CA CYS A 956 -24.47 1.07 28.28
C CYS A 956 -23.20 1.45 27.49
N GLN A 957 -23.34 2.01 26.28
CA GLN A 957 -22.24 2.49 25.42
C GLN A 957 -21.18 1.45 24.97
N ILE A 958 -21.28 0.17 25.35
CA ILE A 958 -20.39 -0.91 24.87
C ILE A 958 -20.30 -0.93 23.32
N CYS A 959 -21.44 -0.71 22.66
CA CYS A 959 -21.49 -0.68 21.19
C CYS A 959 -20.78 0.51 20.54
N VAL A 960 -20.53 1.59 21.30
CA VAL A 960 -19.75 2.76 20.88
C VAL A 960 -18.27 2.40 20.94
N GLU A 961 -17.81 1.88 22.08
CA GLU A 961 -16.41 1.50 22.32
C GLU A 961 -15.90 0.42 21.35
N ILE A 962 -16.71 -0.61 21.08
CA ILE A 962 -16.29 -1.71 20.20
C ILE A 962 -16.28 -1.34 18.71
N CYS A 963 -16.81 -0.17 18.31
CA CYS A 963 -16.91 0.19 16.91
C CYS A 963 -15.54 0.67 16.38
N PRO A 964 -14.84 -0.10 15.52
CA PRO A 964 -13.50 0.30 15.07
C PRO A 964 -13.51 1.46 14.06
N TYR A 965 -14.71 1.92 13.68
CA TYR A 965 -14.94 2.97 12.68
C TYR A 965 -15.48 4.26 13.27
N ASN A 966 -15.67 4.32 14.61
CA ASN A 966 -16.32 5.45 15.30
C ASN A 966 -17.67 5.84 14.69
N ALA A 967 -18.39 4.87 14.12
CA ALA A 967 -19.68 5.08 13.47
C ALA A 967 -20.85 5.20 14.46
N ARG A 968 -20.58 5.15 15.77
CA ARG A 968 -21.58 5.14 16.83
C ARG A 968 -21.19 6.16 17.89
N ALA A 969 -22.15 6.90 18.41
CA ALA A 969 -21.95 7.84 19.51
C ALA A 969 -23.17 7.88 20.43
N PHE A 970 -22.97 8.24 21.69
CA PHE A 970 -24.07 8.60 22.57
C PHE A 970 -24.42 10.08 22.35
N ASP A 971 -25.68 10.35 22.02
CA ASP A 971 -26.22 11.69 21.91
C ASP A 971 -26.85 12.06 23.27
N PRO A 972 -26.23 12.98 24.05
CA PRO A 972 -26.76 13.36 25.35
C PRO A 972 -28.03 14.22 25.26
N GLU A 973 -28.27 14.90 24.14
CA GLU A 973 -29.48 15.73 23.96
C GLU A 973 -30.69 14.85 23.65
N GLN A 974 -30.50 13.84 22.79
CA GLN A 974 -31.55 12.88 22.44
C GLN A 974 -31.63 11.68 23.40
N ASN A 975 -30.66 11.54 24.30
CA ASN A 975 -30.51 10.42 25.24
C ASN A 975 -30.56 9.03 24.55
N CYS A 976 -29.93 8.92 23.38
CA CYS A 976 -29.95 7.72 22.55
C CYS A 976 -28.57 7.43 21.95
N ILE A 977 -28.39 6.23 21.39
CA ILE A 977 -27.19 5.88 20.62
C ILE A 977 -27.47 6.15 19.14
N VAL A 978 -26.74 7.10 18.56
CA VAL A 978 -26.82 7.43 17.14
C VAL A 978 -25.80 6.62 16.34
N VAL A 979 -26.13 6.32 15.09
CA VAL A 979 -25.25 5.64 14.14
C VAL A 979 -25.03 6.52 12.92
N ASP A 980 -23.77 6.86 12.64
CA ASP A 980 -23.38 7.48 11.38
C ASP A 980 -23.37 6.41 10.27
N SER A 981 -24.39 6.46 9.41
CA SER A 981 -24.58 5.54 8.30
C SER A 981 -23.50 5.67 7.22
N ALA A 982 -22.80 6.80 7.13
CA ALA A 982 -21.69 6.98 6.19
C ALA A 982 -20.41 6.29 6.68
N ALA A 983 -20.21 6.22 8.01
CA ALA A 983 -19.04 5.57 8.61
C ALA A 983 -19.27 4.08 8.89
N CYS A 984 -20.52 3.65 9.10
CA CYS A 984 -20.85 2.28 9.50
C CYS A 984 -20.50 1.26 8.41
N GLN A 985 -19.59 0.32 8.72
CA GLN A 985 -19.20 -0.77 7.81
C GLN A 985 -20.05 -2.04 7.94
N ALA A 986 -21.14 -2.01 8.73
CA ALA A 986 -22.00 -3.17 9.00
C ALA A 986 -21.25 -4.45 9.44
N CYS A 987 -20.11 -4.31 10.14
CA CYS A 987 -19.29 -5.45 10.55
C CYS A 987 -19.91 -6.36 11.63
N GLY A 988 -20.99 -5.91 12.28
CA GLY A 988 -21.72 -6.69 13.28
C GLY A 988 -21.12 -6.71 14.70
N LEU A 989 -19.91 -6.19 14.93
CA LEU A 989 -19.28 -6.16 16.27
C LEU A 989 -20.19 -5.57 17.35
N CYS A 990 -20.86 -4.45 17.03
CA CYS A 990 -21.81 -3.81 17.93
C CYS A 990 -23.05 -4.67 18.24
N ALA A 991 -23.53 -5.46 17.27
CA ALA A 991 -24.68 -6.33 17.45
C ALA A 991 -24.33 -7.56 18.29
N VAL A 992 -23.13 -8.12 18.08
CA VAL A 992 -22.58 -9.23 18.88
C VAL A 992 -22.37 -8.81 20.33
N ALA A 993 -21.75 -7.65 20.55
CA ALA A 993 -21.42 -7.15 21.88
C ALA A 993 -22.62 -6.58 22.67
N CYS A 994 -23.76 -6.30 22.01
CA CYS A 994 -24.90 -5.72 22.69
C CYS A 994 -25.61 -6.75 23.58
N PRO A 995 -25.60 -6.57 24.93
CA PRO A 995 -26.18 -7.56 25.84
C PRO A 995 -27.70 -7.67 25.68
N ASN A 996 -28.37 -6.53 25.41
CA ASN A 996 -29.82 -6.47 25.24
C ASN A 996 -30.29 -6.77 23.82
N LYS A 997 -29.38 -7.10 22.89
CA LYS A 997 -29.68 -7.26 21.46
C LYS A 997 -30.37 -6.04 20.83
N ALA A 998 -30.15 -4.85 21.42
CA ALA A 998 -30.67 -3.59 20.91
C ALA A 998 -29.95 -3.13 19.64
N ALA A 999 -28.68 -3.51 19.44
CA ALA A 999 -27.97 -3.25 18.21
C ALA A 999 -28.17 -4.41 17.21
N GLU A 1000 -28.52 -4.07 15.97
CA GLU A 1000 -28.75 -5.03 14.88
C GLU A 1000 -28.02 -4.54 13.61
N VAL A 1001 -27.63 -5.46 12.73
CA VAL A 1001 -27.17 -5.12 11.38
C VAL A 1001 -28.34 -5.30 10.41
N GLN A 1002 -28.72 -4.25 9.69
CA GLN A 1002 -29.81 -4.32 8.72
C GLN A 1002 -29.50 -5.35 7.63
N GLY A 1003 -30.49 -6.16 7.29
CA GLY A 1003 -30.35 -7.27 6.33
C GLY A 1003 -29.69 -8.53 6.89
N TRP A 1004 -29.43 -8.60 8.20
CA TRP A 1004 -28.92 -9.78 8.91
C TRP A 1004 -29.64 -9.97 10.24
N SER A 1005 -30.97 -10.07 10.20
CA SER A 1005 -31.76 -10.32 11.41
C SER A 1005 -31.51 -11.72 11.97
N GLU A 1006 -31.73 -11.90 13.27
CA GLU A 1006 -31.61 -13.21 13.92
C GLU A 1006 -32.54 -14.24 13.27
N LYS A 1007 -33.79 -13.85 12.97
CA LYS A 1007 -34.78 -14.70 12.29
C LYS A 1007 -34.28 -15.16 10.92
N GLN A 1008 -33.69 -14.26 10.15
CA GLN A 1008 -33.12 -14.59 8.83
C GLN A 1008 -31.93 -15.55 8.97
N THR A 1009 -31.04 -15.30 9.92
CA THR A 1009 -29.87 -16.15 10.18
C THR A 1009 -30.28 -17.56 10.60
N LEU A 1010 -31.23 -17.69 11.52
CA LEU A 1010 -31.76 -18.99 11.96
C LEU A 1010 -32.48 -19.73 10.83
N ALA A 1011 -33.22 -19.03 9.96
CA ALA A 1011 -33.88 -19.66 8.80
C ALA A 1011 -32.87 -20.26 7.80
N ILE A 1012 -31.73 -19.58 7.57
CA ILE A 1012 -30.62 -20.09 6.76
C ILE A 1012 -30.04 -21.37 7.38
N ILE A 1013 -29.78 -21.35 8.70
CA ILE A 1013 -29.25 -22.49 9.44
C ILE A 1013 -30.24 -23.66 9.38
N ASP A 1014 -31.51 -23.43 9.67
CA ASP A 1014 -32.58 -24.43 9.60
C ASP A 1014 -32.70 -25.05 8.20
N ALA A 1015 -32.61 -24.25 7.13
CA ALA A 1015 -32.64 -24.76 5.77
C ALA A 1015 -31.49 -25.74 5.50
N LYS A 1016 -30.27 -25.39 5.93
CA LYS A 1016 -29.08 -26.26 5.85
C LYS A 1016 -29.18 -27.51 6.73
N LEU A 1017 -29.86 -27.44 7.87
CA LEU A 1017 -30.03 -28.58 8.78
C LEU A 1017 -31.16 -29.53 8.35
N ARG A 1018 -32.24 -29.01 7.75
CA ARG A 1018 -33.37 -29.82 7.26
C ARG A 1018 -32.95 -30.79 6.15
N SER A 1019 -32.00 -30.40 5.32
CA SER A 1019 -31.50 -31.21 4.22
C SER A 1019 -30.55 -32.33 4.66
N THR A 1020 -29.70 -32.09 5.66
CA THR A 1020 -28.80 -33.10 6.24
C THR A 1020 -29.53 -34.21 7.01
N GLY A 1021 -30.76 -33.93 7.50
CA GLY A 1021 -31.61 -34.94 8.13
C GLY A 1021 -32.16 -36.01 7.18
N HIS A 1022 -32.21 -35.74 5.87
CA HIS A 1022 -32.69 -36.71 4.88
C HIS A 1022 -31.62 -37.74 4.48
N SER A 1023 -30.33 -37.38 4.50
CA SER A 1023 -29.23 -38.31 4.17
C SER A 1023 -28.99 -39.34 5.27
N ARG A 1024 -29.08 -38.96 6.56
CA ARG A 1024 -28.95 -39.90 7.69
C ARG A 1024 -30.09 -40.93 7.78
N ARG A 1025 -31.29 -40.60 7.28
CA ARG A 1025 -32.42 -41.55 7.26
C ARG A 1025 -32.33 -42.60 6.14
N ARG A 1026 -31.56 -42.34 5.07
CA ARG A 1026 -31.31 -43.34 4.01
C ARG A 1026 -30.19 -44.34 4.38
N ALA A 1027 -29.16 -43.91 5.12
CA ALA A 1027 -28.07 -44.79 5.52
C ALA A 1027 -28.44 -45.83 6.61
N GLY A 1028 -29.60 -45.69 7.26
CA GLY A 1028 -30.02 -46.55 8.38
C GLY A 1028 -31.05 -47.63 8.04
N LYS A 1029 -31.30 -47.96 6.76
CA LYS A 1029 -32.37 -48.89 6.36
C LYS A 1029 -31.96 -50.14 5.57
N GLU A 1030 -30.67 -50.48 5.51
CA GLU A 1030 -30.19 -51.76 4.98
C GLU A 1030 -29.16 -52.42 5.89
N VAL A 1031 -29.54 -52.73 7.14
CA VAL A 1031 -28.95 -53.86 7.90
C VAL A 1031 -30.02 -54.38 8.86
N THR A 1032 -30.88 -55.29 8.37
CA THR A 1032 -31.56 -56.38 9.11
C THR A 1032 -32.54 -57.10 8.17
N THR A 1033 -32.03 -57.93 7.27
CA THR A 1033 -32.22 -59.40 7.22
C THR A 1033 -31.44 -59.97 6.04
#